data_AF-I3TGJ6-F1
#
_entry.id   AF-I3TGJ6-F1
#
_cell.length_a   1.000
_cell.length_b   1.000
_cell.length_c   1.000
_cell.angle_alpha   90.00
_cell.angle_beta   90.00
_cell.angle_gamma   90.00
#
_symmetry.space_group_name_H-M   'P 1'
#
loop_
_entity.id
_entity.type
_entity.pdbx_description
1 polymer ?
#
loop_
_entity_poly.entity_id
_entity_poly.type
_entity_poly.pdbx_seq_one_letter_code
_entity_poly.pdbx_strand_id
1 'polypeptide(L)'
;MARRPGPLIPDYQPLGIRPTGPVQTLQSDGVARGLGTLSERLDVFLGRRLEREAQSAARQGAAAGAAAGAAGQYAEMDPETIRGAAYNRAALETYSRRLEADALDTLDRLAQEHEAAPQNLAAAADAWAKGAAEGIPSQEGRAIFSASFGTLVRPYVNAARRQADARVADERIATWTAAEPKRLSLVQRLAREAAAGDADANVALEGAMTALEADLIALGPKSAFVFGGVEYPADPTRAGALTLAAIQERVNAYDAEVRENAVMGWWETGPKTQGRIDSWRKRELGPKGSGLTEEQIDQLTRRMEADRAKVDAGAAVGKAILRDRIASHLASLEATGVGVDGVTPATVAAVLGPAAAADLAAAEARSRRVHDVVTQAATATPDELAALLEGIKPKPGAATFADDASAAARAAQRLAPQEEAFRGLVASDLESRTTTGQGVDGVTPETVRSILGAAPAAAYRQAVAAAERQYQAVTAGKTASPEDRAAIAAAIAPKGGAGSYAADADVYGRVVAALKDQAEAIQADPAGYVVRTVGPVAGDELMEWQRRLGIPAGQERLLTKAQAAEIVGRLSTARGEGRADAIQALEGEYGADWPRVMGQLAAAGLPAEYRVLAMVDEPVARAELGGVLDTPMRDLERLAPTAGDLKAVKESVRSQMAPIDQALAHAPDGPQRAAEMEAAALRLALRRMQGGAAPDAAASGAVEALTSRMDIVRQGAATALAPRGWGGRTEAYGSQLVTALTPADVADPGPSPGALPADEATRRAAALDAARAGRWVINDTSDGWVRLDARGQPVRLADGSIMQLSFGDVPSAPAWPDPPDLEGRARQMRVTDEQARQMLVGDRPKIVTLYPGMSGYWGEETEQLTKDNDSAGTPRRLFVQLDSAGREVDSWYFAEGQPFVNMLAADRIDELIADPDTFDPANPSNFEPRIFEVLQRFRGDPAGLKTWARRHPDVRLYKQETGR
;
A
#
# COMPACT_ATOMS: atom_id res chain seq x y z
N MET A 1 50.90 1.19 4.54
CA MET A 1 51.66 2.18 3.73
C MET A 1 52.27 3.22 4.66
N ALA A 2 53.51 3.62 4.35
CA ALA A 2 54.45 4.31 5.21
C ALA A 2 54.02 5.71 5.68
N ARG A 3 54.27 6.02 6.95
CA ARG A 3 54.21 7.38 7.50
C ARG A 3 55.34 8.21 6.90
N ARG A 4 55.00 9.24 6.13
CA ARG A 4 55.92 10.31 5.72
C ARG A 4 56.16 11.26 6.91
N PRO A 5 57.40 11.69 7.19
CA PRO A 5 57.69 12.73 8.18
C PRO A 5 57.34 14.11 7.60
N GLY A 6 56.67 14.94 8.39
CA GLY A 6 56.43 16.35 8.06
C GLY A 6 57.72 17.18 8.06
N PRO A 7 57.73 18.34 7.38
CA PRO A 7 58.91 19.19 7.28
C PRO A 7 59.31 19.76 8.65
N LEU A 8 60.62 19.71 8.92
CA LEU A 8 61.27 20.35 10.05
C LEU A 8 61.06 21.87 9.97
N ILE A 9 60.38 22.42 10.97
CA ILE A 9 60.38 23.86 11.26
C ILE A 9 61.82 24.23 11.69
N PRO A 10 62.42 25.33 11.20
CA PRO A 10 63.76 25.71 11.60
C PRO A 10 63.77 26.04 13.08
N ASP A 11 64.63 25.34 13.84
CA ASP A 11 64.93 25.65 15.22
C ASP A 11 65.32 27.13 15.35
N TYR A 12 64.55 27.86 16.14
CA TYR A 12 64.89 29.20 16.58
C TYR A 12 66.13 29.08 17.48
N GLN A 13 67.31 29.39 16.92
CA GLN A 13 68.55 29.49 17.69
C GLN A 13 68.39 30.63 18.72
N PRO A 14 68.47 30.36 20.04
CA PRO A 14 68.74 31.43 20.97
C PRO A 14 70.12 32.01 20.60
N LEU A 15 70.20 33.33 20.47
CA LEU A 15 71.45 34.07 20.30
C LEU A 15 72.42 33.67 21.41
N GLY A 16 73.30 32.73 21.09
CA GLY A 16 74.39 32.31 21.94
C GLY A 16 75.41 33.43 22.02
N ILE A 17 75.39 34.17 23.12
CA ILE A 17 76.57 34.92 23.56
C ILE A 17 77.62 33.87 23.94
N ARG A 18 78.53 33.57 23.01
CA ARG A 18 79.75 32.81 23.26
C ARG A 18 80.78 33.75 23.92
N PRO A 19 81.23 33.53 25.16
CA PRO A 19 82.50 34.08 25.60
C PRO A 19 83.60 33.24 24.94
N THR A 20 84.38 33.88 24.06
CA THR A 20 85.60 33.30 23.51
C THR A 20 86.80 33.88 24.25
N GLY A 21 87.73 33.03 24.66
CA GLY A 21 89.10 33.44 24.99
C GLY A 21 89.64 32.89 26.32
N PRO A 22 90.73 32.10 26.32
CA PRO A 22 91.27 31.45 27.51
C PRO A 22 92.09 32.41 28.38
N VAL A 23 92.05 32.14 29.68
CA VAL A 23 92.95 32.70 30.70
C VAL A 23 94.34 32.09 30.55
N GLN A 24 95.37 32.93 30.38
CA GLN A 24 96.72 32.64 30.83
C GLN A 24 97.13 33.64 31.91
N THR A 25 97.15 33.13 33.13
CA THR A 25 98.09 33.38 34.24
C THR A 25 98.67 34.79 34.43
N LEU A 26 98.36 35.39 35.58
CA LEU A 26 99.37 35.97 36.46
C LEU A 26 98.94 35.84 37.93
N GLN A 27 99.89 35.36 38.73
CA GLN A 27 99.82 35.12 40.17
C GLN A 27 99.65 36.44 40.95
N SER A 28 98.74 36.48 41.94
CA SER A 28 99.03 36.95 43.31
C SER A 28 97.76 37.00 44.17
N ASP A 29 97.86 36.36 45.33
CA ASP A 29 97.33 36.78 46.65
C ASP A 29 95.80 36.80 46.95
N GLY A 30 95.34 35.68 47.50
CA GLY A 30 94.96 35.62 48.91
C GLY A 30 93.57 36.10 49.38
N VAL A 31 92.96 37.15 48.81
CA VAL A 31 91.76 37.77 49.43
C VAL A 31 90.58 38.02 48.46
N ALA A 32 90.77 37.87 47.13
CA ALA A 32 89.74 38.20 46.13
C ALA A 32 88.69 37.10 45.81
N ARG A 33 88.82 35.87 46.33
CA ARG A 33 87.88 34.76 45.99
C ARG A 33 86.50 34.85 46.67
N GLY A 34 86.32 35.70 47.70
CA GLY A 34 85.04 35.86 48.39
C GLY A 34 84.04 36.79 47.68
N LEU A 35 84.52 37.75 46.87
CA LEU A 35 83.66 38.76 46.22
C LEU A 35 83.28 38.40 44.78
N GLY A 36 84.14 37.67 44.03
CA GLY A 36 83.80 37.17 42.69
C GLY A 36 82.63 36.16 42.69
N THR A 37 82.57 35.30 43.70
CA THR A 37 81.45 34.36 43.87
C THR A 37 80.14 35.03 44.26
N LEU A 38 80.16 36.26 44.78
CA LEU A 38 78.94 37.00 45.11
C LEU A 38 78.34 37.67 43.86
N SER A 39 79.18 38.25 43.00
CA SER A 39 78.76 38.85 41.71
C SER A 39 78.17 37.81 40.76
N GLU A 40 78.85 36.67 40.55
CA GLU A 40 78.33 35.59 39.69
C GLU A 40 77.05 34.98 40.26
N ARG A 41 76.93 34.86 41.59
CA ARG A 41 75.68 34.40 42.22
C ARG A 41 74.57 35.44 42.10
N LEU A 42 74.88 36.74 42.13
CA LEU A 42 73.90 37.80 41.93
C LEU A 42 73.40 37.84 40.48
N ASP A 43 74.30 37.74 39.49
CA ASP A 43 73.94 37.73 38.07
C ASP A 43 73.13 36.48 37.69
N VAL A 44 73.51 35.30 38.21
CA VAL A 44 72.74 34.06 38.02
C VAL A 44 71.39 34.14 38.74
N PHE A 45 71.31 34.79 39.91
CA PHE A 45 70.05 34.95 40.65
C PHE A 45 69.10 35.95 39.98
N LEU A 46 69.60 37.12 39.57
CA LEU A 46 68.85 38.15 38.87
C LEU A 46 68.42 37.69 37.47
N GLY A 47 69.31 37.01 36.73
CA GLY A 47 69.00 36.41 35.43
C GLY A 47 67.88 35.36 35.55
N ARG A 48 67.96 34.44 36.52
CA ARG A 48 66.91 33.43 36.76
C ARG A 48 65.59 34.03 37.26
N ARG A 49 65.62 35.20 37.88
CA ARG A 49 64.41 35.92 38.31
C ARG A 49 63.75 36.63 37.14
N LEU A 50 64.53 37.37 36.34
CA LEU A 50 64.04 38.04 35.13
C LEU A 50 63.50 37.02 34.10
N GLU A 51 64.17 35.88 33.94
CA GLU A 51 63.69 34.82 33.06
C GLU A 51 62.37 34.20 33.56
N ARG A 52 62.20 34.02 34.87
CA ARG A 52 60.92 33.56 35.46
C ARG A 52 59.81 34.60 35.30
N GLU A 53 60.10 35.88 35.48
CA GLU A 53 59.16 36.97 35.28
C GLU A 53 58.76 37.09 33.80
N ALA A 54 59.72 36.98 32.87
CA ALA A 54 59.48 36.93 31.43
C ALA A 54 58.62 35.71 31.02
N GLN A 55 58.93 34.51 31.52
CA GLN A 55 58.13 33.30 31.25
C GLN A 55 56.72 33.39 31.85
N SER A 56 56.58 34.02 33.02
CA SER A 56 55.27 34.27 33.64
C SER A 56 54.46 35.27 32.81
N ALA A 57 55.07 36.38 32.39
CA ALA A 57 54.46 37.38 31.54
C ALA A 57 54.03 36.79 30.17
N ALA A 58 54.87 35.95 29.55
CA ALA A 58 54.55 35.24 28.32
C ALA A 58 53.38 34.25 28.51
N ARG A 59 53.37 33.46 29.59
CA ARG A 59 52.25 32.53 29.89
C ARG A 59 50.94 33.25 30.17
N GLN A 60 50.97 34.33 30.94
CA GLN A 60 49.80 35.17 31.21
C GLN A 60 49.29 35.84 29.92
N GLY A 61 50.21 36.36 29.11
CA GLY A 61 49.91 36.89 27.78
C GLY A 61 49.23 35.85 26.91
N ALA A 62 49.85 34.67 26.74
CA ALA A 62 49.31 33.59 25.92
C ALA A 62 47.94 33.08 26.42
N ALA A 63 47.74 32.92 27.72
CA ALA A 63 46.45 32.48 28.28
C ALA A 63 45.35 33.53 28.06
N ALA A 64 45.64 34.81 28.32
CA ALA A 64 44.70 35.90 28.05
C ALA A 64 44.42 36.06 26.55
N GLY A 65 45.44 35.87 25.72
CA GLY A 65 45.33 35.90 24.27
C GLY A 65 44.44 34.77 23.78
N ALA A 66 44.69 33.54 24.19
CA ALA A 66 43.86 32.38 23.84
C ALA A 66 42.39 32.58 24.25
N ALA A 67 42.13 33.10 25.45
CA ALA A 67 40.77 33.40 25.91
C ALA A 67 40.09 34.48 25.03
N ALA A 68 40.80 35.55 24.68
CA ALA A 68 40.29 36.60 23.80
C ALA A 68 40.06 36.12 22.36
N GLY A 69 40.97 35.28 21.84
CA GLY A 69 40.83 34.63 20.54
C GLY A 69 39.63 33.68 20.49
N ALA A 70 39.42 32.89 21.55
CA ALA A 70 38.24 32.04 21.69
C ALA A 70 36.94 32.86 21.74
N ALA A 71 36.95 34.02 22.41
CA ALA A 71 35.81 34.94 22.44
C ALA A 71 35.54 35.63 21.09
N GLY A 72 36.50 35.63 20.16
CA GLY A 72 36.39 36.29 18.86
C GLY A 72 36.52 37.82 18.94
N GLN A 73 36.99 38.33 20.08
CA GLN A 73 37.16 39.76 20.36
C GLN A 73 38.51 39.95 21.04
N TYR A 74 39.58 40.03 20.24
CA TYR A 74 40.89 40.39 20.75
C TYR A 74 41.32 41.74 20.18
N ALA A 75 41.85 42.59 21.05
CA ALA A 75 42.50 43.84 20.65
C ALA A 75 44.00 43.61 20.68
N GLU A 76 44.72 44.04 19.64
CA GLU A 76 46.18 43.90 19.62
C GLU A 76 46.80 44.65 20.81
N MET A 77 47.60 43.93 21.58
CA MET A 77 48.45 44.51 22.61
C MET A 77 49.79 44.96 22.00
N ASP A 78 50.52 45.81 22.71
CA ASP A 78 51.85 46.26 22.29
C ASP A 78 52.83 45.08 22.11
N PRO A 79 53.29 44.81 20.87
CA PRO A 79 54.18 43.69 20.57
C PRO A 79 55.59 43.87 21.14
N GLU A 80 55.99 45.07 21.57
CA GLU A 80 57.30 45.32 22.19
C GLU A 80 57.40 44.69 23.59
N THR A 81 56.27 44.35 24.21
CA THR A 81 56.23 43.66 25.51
C THR A 81 56.18 42.15 25.35
N ILE A 82 56.91 41.39 26.19
CA ILE A 82 56.88 39.92 26.20
C ILE A 82 55.45 39.38 26.37
N ARG A 83 54.65 40.06 27.21
CA ARG A 83 53.24 39.72 27.43
C ARG A 83 52.39 40.01 26.19
N GLY A 84 52.52 41.19 25.58
CA GLY A 84 51.73 41.59 24.42
C GLY A 84 52.04 40.76 23.18
N ALA A 85 53.32 40.47 22.92
CA ALA A 85 53.73 39.55 21.85
C ALA A 85 53.14 38.14 22.04
N ALA A 86 53.19 37.60 23.26
CA ALA A 86 52.61 36.30 23.57
C ALA A 86 51.07 36.30 23.49
N TYR A 87 50.43 37.39 23.91
CA TYR A 87 48.99 37.60 23.80
C TYR A 87 48.54 37.62 22.34
N ASN A 88 49.12 38.47 21.49
CA ASN A 88 48.72 38.61 20.09
C ASN A 88 48.86 37.29 19.33
N ARG A 89 49.97 36.56 19.57
CA ARG A 89 50.20 35.25 18.94
C ARG A 89 49.13 34.23 19.33
N ALA A 90 48.87 34.07 20.64
CA ALA A 90 47.91 33.09 21.12
C ALA A 90 46.46 33.46 20.76
N ALA A 91 46.14 34.76 20.74
CA ALA A 91 44.85 35.28 20.32
C ALA A 91 44.58 34.99 18.85
N LEU A 92 45.53 35.34 17.97
CA LEU A 92 45.42 35.07 16.54
C LEU A 92 45.31 33.56 16.27
N GLU A 93 46.18 32.74 16.88
CA GLU A 93 46.14 31.28 16.69
C GLU A 93 44.80 30.67 17.11
N THR A 94 44.27 31.07 18.29
CA THR A 94 43.00 30.54 18.79
C THR A 94 41.81 31.03 17.96
N TYR A 95 41.84 32.31 17.54
CA TYR A 95 40.81 32.88 16.67
C TYR A 95 40.80 32.22 15.29
N SER A 96 41.96 31.98 14.68
CA SER A 96 42.07 31.28 13.40
C SER A 96 41.53 29.85 13.46
N ARG A 97 41.80 29.10 14.56
CA ARG A 97 41.23 27.75 14.73
C ARG A 97 39.70 27.76 14.86
N ARG A 98 39.16 28.75 15.57
CA ARG A 98 37.71 28.94 15.67
C ARG A 98 37.10 29.26 14.29
N LEU A 99 37.70 30.21 13.57
CA LEU A 99 37.26 30.56 12.21
C LEU A 99 37.36 29.39 11.23
N GLU A 100 38.36 28.52 11.37
CA GLU A 100 38.47 27.29 10.56
C GLU A 100 37.35 26.29 10.88
N ALA A 101 36.98 26.12 12.16
CA ALA A 101 35.82 25.30 12.53
C ALA A 101 34.50 25.89 11.97
N ASP A 102 34.27 27.19 12.17
CA ASP A 102 33.10 27.90 11.64
C ASP A 102 33.04 27.83 10.10
N ALA A 103 34.21 27.85 9.44
CA ALA A 103 34.34 27.69 7.99
C ALA A 103 33.93 26.30 7.52
N LEU A 104 34.35 25.23 8.21
CA LEU A 104 33.99 23.86 7.85
C LEU A 104 32.48 23.62 8.01
N ASP A 105 31.91 24.02 9.16
CA ASP A 105 30.47 23.90 9.41
C ASP A 105 29.65 24.68 8.38
N THR A 106 30.13 25.88 8.02
CA THR A 106 29.48 26.69 6.98
C THR A 106 29.61 26.06 5.59
N LEU A 107 30.78 25.51 5.23
CA LEU A 107 30.98 24.86 3.94
C LEU A 107 30.14 23.59 3.80
N ASP A 108 29.99 22.81 4.87
CA ASP A 108 29.10 21.65 4.91
C ASP A 108 27.64 22.07 4.66
N ARG A 109 27.17 23.11 5.36
CA ARG A 109 25.82 23.66 5.15
C ARG A 109 25.62 24.20 3.74
N LEU A 110 26.54 25.04 3.25
CA LEU A 110 26.46 25.62 1.92
C LEU A 110 26.52 24.54 0.83
N ALA A 111 27.31 23.47 1.03
CA ALA A 111 27.38 22.36 0.10
C ALA A 111 26.07 21.58 0.01
N GLN A 112 25.32 21.49 1.11
CA GLN A 112 23.96 20.93 1.10
C GLN A 112 22.96 21.87 0.41
N GLU A 113 22.98 23.17 0.74
CA GLU A 113 22.08 24.17 0.14
C GLU A 113 22.29 24.36 -1.37
N HIS A 114 23.52 24.16 -1.84
CA HIS A 114 23.91 24.39 -3.24
C HIS A 114 24.44 23.12 -3.93
N GLU A 115 23.97 21.95 -3.51
CA GLU A 115 24.40 20.64 -4.02
C GLU A 115 24.26 20.51 -5.55
N ALA A 116 23.21 21.11 -6.12
CA ALA A 116 22.95 21.11 -7.57
C ALA A 116 23.63 22.26 -8.33
N ALA A 117 24.23 23.22 -7.65
CA ALA A 117 24.70 24.47 -8.25
C ALA A 117 26.12 24.84 -7.74
N PRO A 118 27.18 24.22 -8.28
CA PRO A 118 28.55 24.41 -7.79
C PRO A 118 29.04 25.86 -7.91
N GLN A 119 28.57 26.61 -8.90
CA GLN A 119 28.80 28.05 -9.02
C GLN A 119 28.16 28.86 -7.88
N ASN A 120 26.95 28.48 -7.43
CA ASN A 120 26.29 29.14 -6.30
C ASN A 120 27.00 28.81 -4.99
N LEU A 121 27.46 27.56 -4.82
CA LEU A 121 28.32 27.16 -3.70
C LEU A 121 29.60 28.01 -3.64
N ALA A 122 30.30 28.15 -4.77
CA ALA A 122 31.53 28.95 -4.82
C ALA A 122 31.27 30.43 -4.49
N ALA A 123 30.18 31.00 -5.01
CA ALA A 123 29.80 32.40 -4.73
C ALA A 123 29.38 32.61 -3.27
N ALA A 124 28.60 31.69 -2.70
CA ALA A 124 28.18 31.75 -1.30
C ALA A 124 29.36 31.58 -0.34
N ALA A 125 30.29 30.67 -0.65
CA ALA A 125 31.52 30.49 0.11
C ALA A 125 32.42 31.73 0.07
N ASP A 126 32.58 32.36 -1.10
CA ASP A 126 33.35 33.62 -1.25
C ASP A 126 32.70 34.78 -0.48
N ALA A 127 31.37 34.89 -0.54
CA ALA A 127 30.62 35.90 0.23
C ALA A 127 30.80 35.72 1.74
N TRP A 128 30.70 34.48 2.24
CA TRP A 128 30.95 34.18 3.63
C TRP A 128 32.38 34.48 4.05
N ALA A 129 33.37 34.09 3.23
CA ALA A 129 34.79 34.34 3.50
C ALA A 129 35.10 35.83 3.65
N LYS A 130 34.49 36.68 2.80
CA LYS A 130 34.65 38.14 2.89
C LYS A 130 34.09 38.68 4.20
N GLY A 131 32.89 38.26 4.58
CA GLY A 131 32.27 38.65 5.86
C GLY A 131 33.07 38.17 7.08
N ALA A 132 33.57 36.94 7.06
CA ALA A 132 34.41 36.41 8.13
C ALA A 132 35.76 37.15 8.23
N ALA A 133 36.35 37.54 7.10
CA ALA A 133 37.59 38.29 7.06
C ALA A 133 37.47 39.70 7.65
N GLU A 134 36.31 40.35 7.55
CA GLU A 134 36.07 41.67 8.18
C GLU A 134 36.21 41.63 9.71
N GLY A 135 35.98 40.47 10.33
CA GLY A 135 36.15 40.26 11.76
C GLY A 135 37.61 40.11 12.23
N ILE A 136 38.57 39.92 11.31
CA ILE A 136 40.00 39.76 11.64
C ILE A 136 40.68 41.15 11.71
N PRO A 137 41.17 41.60 12.88
CA PRO A 137 41.73 42.95 13.03
C PRO A 137 42.97 43.19 12.16
N SER A 138 43.86 42.20 12.08
CA SER A 138 45.14 42.34 11.38
C SER A 138 45.00 42.12 9.86
N GLN A 139 45.63 42.97 9.06
CA GLN A 139 45.66 42.81 7.60
C GLN A 139 46.36 41.51 7.18
N GLU A 140 47.42 41.14 7.89
CA GLU A 140 48.15 39.88 7.69
C GLU A 140 47.27 38.67 8.02
N GLY A 141 46.50 38.71 9.11
CA GLY A 141 45.57 37.65 9.49
C GLY A 141 44.46 37.46 8.44
N ARG A 142 43.94 38.56 7.87
CA ARG A 142 42.96 38.51 6.76
C ARG A 142 43.51 37.77 5.55
N ALA A 143 44.73 38.11 5.12
CA ALA A 143 45.36 37.47 3.96
C ALA A 143 45.61 35.97 4.19
N ILE A 144 46.08 35.58 5.38
CA ILE A 144 46.32 34.19 5.76
C ILE A 144 45.00 33.39 5.79
N PHE A 145 43.94 33.97 6.36
CA PHE A 145 42.62 33.35 6.39
C PHE A 145 42.05 33.16 4.98
N SER A 146 42.05 34.19 4.13
CA SER A 146 41.52 34.07 2.77
C SER A 146 42.26 33.00 1.94
N ALA A 147 43.58 32.88 2.10
CA ALA A 147 44.37 31.86 1.41
C ALA A 147 44.07 30.43 1.91
N SER A 148 43.96 30.25 3.23
CA SER A 148 43.63 28.95 3.84
C SER A 148 42.19 28.53 3.52
N PHE A 149 41.21 29.44 3.66
CA PHE A 149 39.82 29.18 3.30
C PHE A 149 39.65 28.83 1.82
N GLY A 150 40.34 29.54 0.91
CA GLY A 150 40.33 29.19 -0.52
C GLY A 150 40.84 27.77 -0.81
N THR A 151 41.72 27.23 0.03
CA THR A 151 42.18 25.83 -0.05
C THR A 151 41.11 24.86 0.45
N LEU A 152 40.37 25.23 1.51
CA LEU A 152 39.25 24.45 2.06
C LEU A 152 38.05 24.38 1.11
N VAL A 153 37.72 25.44 0.39
CA VAL A 153 36.56 25.50 -0.53
C VAL A 153 36.70 24.58 -1.75
N ARG A 154 37.92 24.44 -2.28
CA ARG A 154 38.21 23.68 -3.52
C ARG A 154 37.64 22.25 -3.54
N PRO A 155 37.88 21.39 -2.51
CA PRO A 155 37.32 20.05 -2.50
C PRO A 155 35.79 20.03 -2.51
N TYR A 156 35.12 20.98 -1.83
CA TYR A 156 33.66 21.09 -1.80
C TYR A 156 33.09 21.46 -3.18
N VAL A 157 33.64 22.49 -3.83
CA VAL A 157 33.19 22.89 -5.17
C VAL A 157 33.45 21.79 -6.19
N ASN A 158 34.58 21.09 -6.11
CA ASN A 158 34.88 19.95 -6.98
C ASN A 158 33.96 18.74 -6.72
N ALA A 159 33.56 18.50 -5.47
CA ALA A 159 32.60 17.47 -5.12
C ALA A 159 31.20 17.81 -5.68
N ALA A 160 30.69 19.02 -5.42
CA ALA A 160 29.42 19.50 -5.93
C ALA A 160 29.38 19.48 -7.47
N ARG A 161 30.48 19.86 -8.14
CA ARG A 161 30.58 19.79 -9.60
C ARG A 161 30.49 18.35 -10.13
N ARG A 162 31.20 17.41 -9.51
CA ARG A 162 31.12 15.98 -9.89
C ARG A 162 29.72 15.42 -9.68
N GLN A 163 29.05 15.85 -8.61
CA GLN A 163 27.69 15.40 -8.30
C GLN A 163 26.65 15.99 -9.26
N ALA A 164 26.75 17.28 -9.58
CA ALA A 164 25.91 17.92 -10.59
C ALA A 164 26.10 17.27 -11.97
N ASP A 165 27.36 16.98 -12.36
CA ASP A 165 27.67 16.25 -13.58
C ASP A 165 27.08 14.82 -13.57
N ALA A 166 27.14 14.12 -12.44
CA ALA A 166 26.56 12.78 -12.29
C ALA A 166 25.03 12.81 -12.42
N ARG A 167 24.34 13.78 -11.79
CA ARG A 167 22.89 13.94 -11.92
C ARG A 167 22.46 14.18 -13.36
N VAL A 168 23.13 15.08 -14.08
CA VAL A 168 22.85 15.33 -15.50
C VAL A 168 23.08 14.06 -16.33
N ALA A 169 24.12 13.28 -16.01
CA ALA A 169 24.37 12.00 -16.67
C ALA A 169 23.23 11.00 -16.40
N ASP A 170 22.83 10.84 -15.14
CA ASP A 170 21.78 9.92 -14.71
C ASP A 170 20.41 10.29 -15.32
N GLU A 171 20.04 11.57 -15.30
CA GLU A 171 18.80 12.08 -15.90
C GLU A 171 18.74 11.81 -17.42
N ARG A 172 19.86 12.02 -18.12
CA ARG A 172 19.94 11.76 -19.57
C ARG A 172 19.92 10.27 -19.89
N ILE A 173 20.60 9.43 -19.11
CA ILE A 173 20.51 7.97 -19.26
C ILE A 173 19.09 7.51 -19.02
N ALA A 174 18.43 7.99 -17.96
CA ALA A 174 17.06 7.62 -17.63
C ALA A 174 16.10 8.00 -18.76
N THR A 175 16.21 9.22 -19.28
CA THR A 175 15.41 9.70 -20.42
C THR A 175 15.64 8.85 -21.67
N TRP A 176 16.90 8.52 -21.98
CA TRP A 176 17.22 7.68 -23.13
C TRP A 176 16.68 6.26 -22.96
N THR A 177 16.90 5.65 -21.79
CA THR A 177 16.47 4.28 -21.44
C THR A 177 14.95 4.16 -21.49
N ALA A 178 14.21 5.17 -21.04
CA ALA A 178 12.75 5.19 -21.13
C ALA A 178 12.24 5.22 -22.59
N ALA A 179 12.99 5.82 -23.51
CA ALA A 179 12.65 5.91 -24.92
C ALA A 179 13.26 4.79 -25.78
N GLU A 180 14.23 4.04 -25.27
CA GLU A 180 14.93 2.95 -25.96
C GLU A 180 13.97 1.88 -26.54
N PRO A 181 12.96 1.36 -25.81
CA PRO A 181 12.06 0.34 -26.36
C PRO A 181 11.23 0.85 -27.55
N LYS A 182 10.85 2.13 -27.54
CA LYS A 182 10.10 2.77 -28.64
C LYS A 182 10.99 2.97 -29.87
N ARG A 183 12.27 3.33 -29.67
CA ARG A 183 13.24 3.42 -30.77
C ARG A 183 13.51 2.05 -31.37
N LEU A 184 13.72 1.04 -30.53
CA LEU A 184 13.95 -0.34 -30.99
C LEU A 184 12.77 -0.86 -31.80
N SER A 185 11.53 -0.69 -31.32
CA SER A 185 10.36 -1.15 -32.07
C SER A 185 10.17 -0.42 -33.40
N LEU A 186 10.47 0.88 -33.47
CA LEU A 186 10.48 1.64 -34.71
C LEU A 186 11.51 1.11 -35.70
N VAL A 187 12.76 0.91 -35.25
CA VAL A 187 13.86 0.37 -36.07
C VAL A 187 13.53 -1.03 -36.56
N GLN A 188 13.03 -1.91 -35.70
CA GLN A 188 12.62 -3.28 -36.08
C GLN A 188 11.51 -3.28 -37.13
N ARG A 189 10.51 -2.40 -37.01
CA ARG A 189 9.43 -2.26 -37.99
C ARG A 189 9.96 -1.77 -39.33
N LEU A 190 10.71 -0.66 -39.33
CA LEU A 190 11.28 -0.08 -40.55
C LEU A 190 12.22 -1.06 -41.25
N ALA A 191 13.01 -1.85 -40.50
CA ALA A 191 13.86 -2.89 -41.05
C ALA A 191 13.06 -4.00 -41.78
N ARG A 192 11.90 -4.41 -41.24
CA ARG A 192 11.02 -5.38 -41.91
C ARG A 192 10.41 -4.80 -43.18
N GLU A 193 9.90 -3.58 -43.11
CA GLU A 193 9.27 -2.88 -44.23
C GLU A 193 10.28 -2.59 -45.37
N ALA A 194 11.48 -2.14 -45.02
CA ALA A 194 12.56 -1.94 -45.98
C ALA A 194 12.92 -3.25 -46.71
N ALA A 195 13.04 -4.36 -45.98
CA ALA A 195 13.33 -5.66 -46.57
C ALA A 195 12.17 -6.27 -47.37
N ALA A 196 10.94 -5.80 -47.13
CA ALA A 196 9.77 -6.07 -47.94
C ALA A 196 9.80 -5.34 -49.30
N GLY A 197 10.76 -4.45 -49.53
CA GLY A 197 10.93 -3.68 -50.76
C GLY A 197 10.37 -2.26 -50.71
N ASP A 198 10.01 -1.77 -49.52
CA ASP A 198 9.58 -0.38 -49.32
C ASP A 198 10.80 0.55 -49.29
N ALA A 199 10.95 1.37 -50.33
CA ALA A 199 12.06 2.30 -50.46
C ALA A 199 12.01 3.44 -49.43
N ASP A 200 10.81 3.88 -49.04
CA ASP A 200 10.64 4.97 -48.05
C ASP A 200 10.98 4.46 -46.65
N ALA A 201 10.64 3.21 -46.34
CA ALA A 201 11.04 2.56 -45.09
C ALA A 201 12.57 2.42 -44.98
N ASN A 202 13.28 2.19 -46.08
CA ASN A 202 14.74 2.13 -46.07
C ASN A 202 15.37 3.50 -45.74
N VAL A 203 14.85 4.58 -46.32
CA VAL A 203 15.31 5.95 -46.00
C VAL A 203 14.98 6.30 -44.54
N ALA A 204 13.78 5.95 -44.07
CA ALA A 204 13.37 6.17 -42.69
C ALA A 204 14.22 5.37 -41.69
N LEU A 205 14.61 4.14 -42.03
CA LEU A 205 15.49 3.30 -41.22
C LEU A 205 16.87 3.93 -41.05
N GLU A 206 17.48 4.40 -42.14
CA GLU A 206 18.77 5.10 -42.11
C GLU A 206 18.68 6.37 -41.25
N GLY A 207 17.59 7.14 -41.38
CA GLY A 207 17.32 8.29 -40.54
C GLY A 207 17.17 7.93 -39.05
N ALA A 208 16.48 6.83 -38.73
CA ALA A 208 16.29 6.36 -37.36
C ALA A 208 17.61 5.88 -36.73
N MET A 209 18.45 5.17 -37.49
CA MET A 209 19.77 4.73 -37.03
C MET A 209 20.73 5.92 -36.83
N THR A 210 20.71 6.90 -37.74
CA THR A 210 21.47 8.15 -37.59
C THR A 210 21.05 8.92 -36.34
N ALA A 211 19.74 9.02 -36.07
CA ALA A 211 19.22 9.66 -34.86
C ALA A 211 19.62 8.91 -33.58
N LEU A 212 19.59 7.57 -33.60
CA LEU A 212 20.05 6.74 -32.50
C LEU A 212 21.55 6.97 -32.21
N GLU A 213 22.39 6.97 -33.23
CA GLU A 213 23.83 7.26 -33.08
C GLU A 213 24.05 8.65 -32.50
N ALA A 214 23.36 9.67 -33.00
CA ALA A 214 23.44 11.03 -32.49
C ALA A 214 23.05 11.11 -31.00
N ASP A 215 21.98 10.43 -30.60
CA ASP A 215 21.55 10.34 -29.20
C ASP A 215 22.60 9.66 -28.32
N LEU A 216 23.19 8.55 -28.79
CA LEU A 216 24.25 7.83 -28.06
C LEU A 216 25.54 8.65 -27.95
N ILE A 217 25.90 9.41 -28.99
CA ILE A 217 27.03 10.35 -28.98
C ILE A 217 26.79 11.48 -27.97
N ALA A 218 25.55 12.00 -27.86
CA ALA A 218 25.19 13.00 -26.86
C ALA A 218 25.31 12.47 -25.41
N LEU A 219 25.18 11.16 -25.23
CA LEU A 219 25.47 10.47 -23.96
C LEU A 219 26.95 10.13 -23.75
N GLY A 220 27.79 10.27 -24.79
CA GLY A 220 29.18 9.84 -24.78
C GLY A 220 30.14 10.70 -23.94
N PRO A 221 31.45 10.40 -23.99
CA PRO A 221 32.46 11.10 -23.21
C PRO A 221 32.52 12.60 -23.53
N LYS A 222 32.74 13.43 -22.50
CA LYS A 222 32.96 14.88 -22.65
C LYS A 222 34.31 15.21 -23.34
N SER A 223 35.28 14.30 -23.30
CA SER A 223 36.55 14.43 -24.02
C SER A 223 36.37 14.17 -25.52
N ALA A 224 37.35 14.57 -26.33
CA ALA A 224 37.38 14.18 -27.73
C ALA A 224 37.45 12.66 -27.87
N PHE A 225 36.76 12.09 -28.85
CA PHE A 225 36.82 10.67 -29.18
C PHE A 225 36.53 10.45 -30.68
N VAL A 226 36.94 9.29 -31.20
CA VAL A 226 36.66 8.90 -32.59
C VAL A 226 35.65 7.75 -32.58
N PHE A 227 34.55 7.91 -33.30
CA PHE A 227 33.50 6.89 -33.44
C PHE A 227 33.11 6.78 -34.92
N GLY A 228 33.03 5.56 -35.46
CA GLY A 228 32.72 5.35 -36.88
C GLY A 228 33.70 6.00 -37.87
N GLY A 229 34.94 6.31 -37.45
CA GLY A 229 35.91 7.06 -38.26
C GLY A 229 35.69 8.58 -38.29
N VAL A 230 34.68 9.09 -37.57
CA VAL A 230 34.41 10.52 -37.39
C VAL A 230 35.01 10.97 -36.06
N GLU A 231 35.78 12.06 -36.08
CA GLU A 231 36.34 12.67 -34.88
C GLU A 231 35.31 13.63 -34.26
N TYR A 232 34.89 13.32 -33.03
CA TYR A 232 34.00 14.16 -32.24
C TYR A 232 34.84 15.00 -31.28
N PRO A 233 34.88 16.35 -31.42
CA PRO A 233 35.68 17.19 -30.55
C PRO A 233 35.21 17.12 -29.10
N ALA A 234 36.04 17.55 -28.15
CA ALA A 234 35.64 17.64 -26.75
C ALA A 234 34.44 18.58 -26.61
N ASP A 235 33.38 18.11 -25.96
CA ASP A 235 32.13 18.84 -25.79
C ASP A 235 31.67 18.72 -24.33
N PRO A 236 31.72 19.82 -23.55
CA PRO A 236 31.31 19.80 -22.15
C PRO A 236 29.80 19.59 -21.97
N THR A 237 28.99 19.73 -23.03
CA THR A 237 27.53 19.58 -23.00
C THR A 237 27.06 18.13 -23.15
N ARG A 238 27.96 17.21 -23.51
CA ARG A 238 27.68 15.76 -23.49
C ARG A 238 27.49 15.26 -22.06
N ALA A 239 26.73 14.19 -21.90
CA ALA A 239 26.42 13.66 -20.58
C ALA A 239 27.66 13.05 -19.89
N GLY A 240 28.59 12.44 -20.65
CA GLY A 240 29.65 11.61 -20.07
C GLY A 240 29.13 10.31 -19.45
N ALA A 241 27.91 9.93 -19.80
CA ALA A 241 27.16 8.80 -19.28
C ALA A 241 27.63 7.45 -19.84
N LEU A 242 28.05 7.44 -21.10
CA LEU A 242 28.50 6.24 -21.81
C LEU A 242 29.97 6.36 -22.19
N THR A 243 30.67 5.23 -22.12
CA THR A 243 32.01 5.09 -22.71
C THR A 243 31.90 4.85 -24.21
N LEU A 244 32.98 5.09 -24.95
CA LEU A 244 33.04 4.79 -26.39
C LEU A 244 32.72 3.30 -26.68
N ALA A 245 33.22 2.39 -25.83
CA ALA A 245 32.94 0.97 -25.95
C ALA A 245 31.44 0.66 -25.78
N ALA A 246 30.78 1.31 -24.81
CA ALA A 246 29.35 1.13 -24.59
C ALA A 246 28.50 1.70 -25.73
N ILE A 247 28.91 2.82 -26.35
CA ILE A 247 28.27 3.34 -27.56
C ILE A 247 28.39 2.33 -28.70
N GLN A 248 29.60 1.83 -28.96
CA GLN A 248 29.84 0.86 -30.02
C GLN A 248 29.07 -0.45 -29.81
N GLU A 249 29.05 -0.95 -28.58
CA GLU A 249 28.28 -2.15 -28.22
C GLU A 249 26.79 -1.98 -28.51
N ARG A 250 26.22 -0.84 -28.13
CA ARG A 250 24.80 -0.54 -28.38
C ARG A 250 24.50 -0.38 -29.86
N VAL A 251 25.30 0.36 -30.62
CA VAL A 251 25.11 0.49 -32.07
C VAL A 251 25.20 -0.87 -32.76
N ASN A 252 26.19 -1.68 -32.41
CA ASN A 252 26.34 -3.04 -32.94
C ASN A 252 25.13 -3.94 -32.61
N ALA A 253 24.55 -3.81 -31.41
CA ALA A 253 23.35 -4.54 -31.02
C ALA A 253 22.13 -4.12 -31.87
N TYR A 254 21.94 -2.82 -32.09
CA TYR A 254 20.89 -2.31 -32.98
C TYR A 254 21.10 -2.74 -34.44
N ASP A 255 22.33 -2.73 -34.95
CA ASP A 255 22.64 -3.24 -36.29
C ASP A 255 22.36 -4.74 -36.44
N ALA A 256 22.60 -5.53 -35.40
CA ALA A 256 22.21 -6.93 -35.37
C ALA A 256 20.69 -7.08 -35.44
N GLU A 257 19.94 -6.33 -34.63
CA GLU A 257 18.47 -6.31 -34.63
C GLU A 257 17.88 -5.88 -35.98
N VAL A 258 18.46 -4.87 -36.63
CA VAL A 258 18.08 -4.44 -37.98
C VAL A 258 18.23 -5.58 -38.97
N ARG A 259 19.38 -6.27 -38.97
CA ARG A 259 19.64 -7.39 -39.90
C ARG A 259 18.70 -8.57 -39.65
N GLU A 260 18.46 -8.93 -38.40
CA GLU A 260 17.52 -10.00 -38.06
C GLU A 260 16.08 -9.68 -38.50
N ASN A 261 15.63 -8.45 -38.28
CA ASN A 261 14.29 -8.03 -38.67
C ASN A 261 14.16 -7.86 -40.19
N ALA A 262 15.20 -7.43 -40.90
CA ALA A 262 15.21 -7.42 -42.35
C ALA A 262 15.02 -8.85 -42.93
N VAL A 263 15.68 -9.86 -42.36
CA VAL A 263 15.47 -11.26 -42.78
C VAL A 263 14.02 -11.69 -42.58
N MET A 264 13.41 -11.34 -41.44
CA MET A 264 12.02 -11.67 -41.17
C MET A 264 11.05 -10.95 -42.10
N GLY A 265 11.27 -9.66 -42.40
CA GLY A 265 10.46 -8.92 -43.38
C GLY A 265 10.54 -9.53 -44.78
N TRP A 266 11.76 -9.91 -45.21
CA TRP A 266 11.93 -10.67 -46.45
C TRP A 266 11.17 -12.00 -46.43
N TRP A 267 11.26 -12.76 -45.33
CA TRP A 267 10.53 -14.02 -45.18
C TRP A 267 9.01 -13.82 -45.22
N GLU A 268 8.50 -12.77 -44.57
CA GLU A 268 7.09 -12.39 -44.49
C GLU A 268 6.45 -12.11 -45.85
N THR A 269 7.17 -11.46 -46.77
CA THR A 269 6.60 -11.00 -48.05
C THR A 269 6.62 -12.01 -49.20
N GLY A 270 7.15 -13.21 -49.00
CA GLY A 270 7.25 -14.18 -50.11
C GLY A 270 6.87 -15.60 -49.71
N PRO A 271 7.04 -16.56 -50.63
CA PRO A 271 6.50 -17.91 -50.46
C PRO A 271 7.19 -18.65 -49.31
N LYS A 272 6.36 -19.12 -48.36
CA LYS A 272 6.78 -19.77 -47.12
C LYS A 272 7.18 -21.25 -47.35
N THR A 273 8.28 -21.48 -48.07
CA THR A 273 8.70 -22.82 -48.53
C THR A 273 10.06 -23.24 -47.94
N GLN A 274 10.34 -24.55 -47.84
CA GLN A 274 11.68 -25.04 -47.39
C GLN A 274 12.79 -24.50 -48.27
N GLY A 275 12.61 -24.57 -49.60
CA GLY A 275 13.65 -24.18 -50.55
C GLY A 275 14.04 -22.70 -50.41
N ARG A 276 13.13 -21.84 -49.94
CA ARG A 276 13.42 -20.43 -49.66
C ARG A 276 14.27 -20.27 -48.39
N ILE A 277 13.96 -21.01 -47.32
CA ILE A 277 14.76 -21.04 -46.09
C ILE A 277 16.18 -21.53 -46.40
N ASP A 278 16.31 -22.65 -47.13
CA ASP A 278 17.62 -23.24 -47.49
C ASP A 278 18.45 -22.29 -48.36
N SER A 279 17.81 -21.63 -49.32
CA SER A 279 18.48 -20.67 -50.22
C SER A 279 18.98 -19.44 -49.47
N TRP A 280 18.21 -18.94 -48.50
CA TRP A 280 18.63 -17.84 -47.62
C TRP A 280 19.80 -18.26 -46.74
N ARG A 281 19.68 -19.39 -46.03
CA ARG A 281 20.72 -19.90 -45.13
C ARG A 281 22.04 -20.10 -45.86
N LYS A 282 22.00 -20.70 -47.06
CA LYS A 282 23.19 -20.89 -47.91
C LYS A 282 23.85 -19.58 -48.32
N ARG A 283 23.06 -18.53 -48.56
CA ARG A 283 23.58 -17.20 -48.90
C ARG A 283 24.23 -16.53 -47.70
N GLU A 284 23.60 -16.59 -46.52
CA GLU A 284 24.13 -15.97 -45.30
C GLU A 284 25.40 -16.66 -44.78
N LEU A 285 25.53 -17.98 -44.95
CA LEU A 285 26.77 -18.72 -44.65
C LEU A 285 27.88 -18.51 -45.70
N GLY A 286 27.57 -17.85 -46.82
CA GLY A 286 28.54 -17.58 -47.89
C GLY A 286 29.44 -16.37 -47.59
N PRO A 287 30.51 -16.16 -48.38
CA PRO A 287 31.44 -15.03 -48.22
C PRO A 287 30.81 -13.64 -48.44
N LYS A 288 29.55 -13.58 -48.88
CA LYS A 288 28.77 -12.35 -49.09
C LYS A 288 27.57 -12.25 -48.13
N GLY A 289 27.57 -13.01 -47.04
CA GLY A 289 26.51 -12.95 -46.03
C GLY A 289 26.41 -11.57 -45.39
N SER A 290 25.28 -11.29 -44.75
CA SER A 290 24.98 -10.01 -44.07
C SER A 290 25.80 -9.77 -42.80
N GLY A 291 26.74 -10.66 -42.46
CA GLY A 291 27.56 -10.60 -41.26
C GLY A 291 26.82 -11.04 -39.98
N LEU A 292 25.69 -11.75 -40.10
CA LEU A 292 25.07 -12.48 -38.99
C LEU A 292 25.97 -13.64 -38.57
N THR A 293 25.99 -13.94 -37.27
CA THR A 293 26.69 -15.12 -36.74
C THR A 293 25.96 -16.42 -37.11
N GLU A 294 26.66 -17.55 -37.09
CA GLU A 294 26.04 -18.86 -37.37
C GLU A 294 24.88 -19.18 -36.41
N GLU A 295 25.02 -18.81 -35.13
CA GLU A 295 23.97 -18.96 -34.12
C GLU A 295 22.72 -18.13 -34.44
N GLN A 296 22.88 -16.87 -34.86
CA GLN A 296 21.77 -16.01 -35.29
C GLN A 296 21.08 -16.59 -36.54
N ILE A 297 21.87 -17.10 -37.49
CA ILE A 297 21.34 -17.75 -38.71
C ILE A 297 20.50 -18.98 -38.34
N ASP A 298 20.96 -19.80 -37.40
CA ASP A 298 20.23 -20.95 -36.88
C ASP A 298 18.92 -20.56 -36.17
N GLN A 299 18.97 -19.51 -35.34
CA GLN A 299 17.79 -19.02 -34.64
C GLN A 299 16.72 -18.52 -35.62
N LEU A 300 17.11 -17.74 -36.63
CA LEU A 300 16.19 -17.27 -37.68
C LEU A 300 15.66 -18.42 -38.53
N THR A 301 16.49 -19.43 -38.83
CA THR A 301 16.07 -20.66 -39.54
C THR A 301 14.93 -21.34 -38.78
N ARG A 302 15.11 -21.60 -37.47
CA ARG A 302 14.08 -22.22 -36.62
C ARG A 302 12.79 -21.40 -36.58
N ARG A 303 12.89 -20.07 -36.54
CA ARG A 303 11.72 -19.17 -36.57
C ARG A 303 10.95 -19.28 -37.89
N MET A 304 11.64 -19.29 -39.03
CA MET A 304 11.02 -19.45 -40.34
C MET A 304 10.38 -20.84 -40.52
N GLU A 305 11.04 -21.90 -40.04
CA GLU A 305 10.50 -23.26 -40.06
C GLU A 305 9.24 -23.39 -39.22
N ALA A 306 9.21 -22.78 -38.03
CA ALA A 306 8.04 -22.74 -37.18
C ALA A 306 6.89 -21.95 -37.82
N ASP A 307 7.16 -20.82 -38.46
CA ASP A 307 6.16 -20.03 -39.19
C ASP A 307 5.57 -20.82 -40.38
N ARG A 308 6.42 -21.50 -41.17
CA ARG A 308 5.94 -22.39 -42.21
C ARG A 308 5.06 -23.50 -41.64
N ALA A 309 5.50 -24.17 -40.58
CA ALA A 309 4.73 -25.25 -39.96
C ALA A 309 3.34 -24.77 -39.53
N LYS A 310 3.20 -23.51 -39.09
CA LYS A 310 1.89 -22.89 -38.80
C LYS A 310 1.04 -22.71 -40.06
N VAL A 311 1.61 -22.27 -41.18
CA VAL A 311 0.88 -22.13 -42.45
C VAL A 311 0.41 -23.50 -42.95
N ASP A 312 1.28 -24.51 -42.91
CA ASP A 312 0.96 -25.89 -43.32
C ASP A 312 -0.13 -26.50 -42.40
N ALA A 313 -0.01 -26.30 -41.09
CA ALA A 313 -1.02 -26.69 -40.13
C ALA A 313 -2.34 -25.95 -40.37
N GLY A 314 -2.31 -24.64 -40.66
CA GLY A 314 -3.48 -23.84 -40.99
C GLY A 314 -4.20 -24.35 -42.24
N ALA A 315 -3.47 -24.77 -43.28
CA ALA A 315 -4.05 -25.38 -44.47
C ALA A 315 -4.67 -26.76 -44.19
N ALA A 316 -4.02 -27.58 -43.35
CA ALA A 316 -4.56 -28.87 -42.92
C ALA A 316 -5.83 -28.70 -42.06
N VAL A 317 -5.81 -27.72 -41.14
CA VAL A 317 -6.96 -27.32 -40.32
C VAL A 317 -8.06 -26.77 -41.19
N GLY A 318 -7.79 -25.93 -42.21
CA GLY A 318 -8.81 -25.45 -43.15
C GLY A 318 -9.52 -26.58 -43.91
N LYS A 319 -8.78 -27.62 -44.32
CA LYS A 319 -9.36 -28.84 -44.91
C LYS A 319 -10.16 -29.65 -43.89
N ALA A 320 -9.69 -29.77 -42.65
CA ALA A 320 -10.41 -30.45 -41.58
C ALA A 320 -11.71 -29.69 -41.21
N ILE A 321 -11.63 -28.37 -41.02
CA ILE A 321 -12.77 -27.48 -40.81
C ILE A 321 -13.76 -27.58 -41.95
N LEU A 322 -13.32 -27.62 -43.22
CA LEU A 322 -14.26 -27.80 -44.32
C LEU A 322 -14.94 -29.18 -44.29
N ARG A 323 -14.24 -30.25 -43.90
CA ARG A 323 -14.86 -31.57 -43.67
C ARG A 323 -15.86 -31.55 -42.51
N ASP A 324 -15.53 -30.89 -41.42
CA ASP A 324 -16.44 -30.72 -40.28
C ASP A 324 -17.63 -29.82 -40.67
N ARG A 325 -17.41 -28.78 -41.48
CA ARG A 325 -18.47 -27.93 -42.01
C ARG A 325 -19.33 -28.66 -43.03
N ILE A 326 -18.80 -29.64 -43.77
CA ILE A 326 -19.60 -30.56 -44.59
C ILE A 326 -20.50 -31.41 -43.69
N ALA A 327 -19.96 -31.99 -42.62
CA ALA A 327 -20.77 -32.73 -41.65
C ALA A 327 -21.86 -31.84 -41.01
N SER A 328 -21.49 -30.63 -40.58
CA SER A 328 -22.42 -29.63 -40.04
C SER A 328 -23.42 -29.12 -41.07
N HIS A 329 -23.04 -29.01 -42.34
CA HIS A 329 -23.91 -28.62 -43.44
C HIS A 329 -24.98 -29.69 -43.67
N LEU A 330 -24.60 -30.96 -43.69
CA LEU A 330 -25.52 -32.09 -43.81
C LEU A 330 -26.44 -32.18 -42.58
N ALA A 331 -25.89 -32.01 -41.37
CA ALA A 331 -26.67 -31.96 -40.15
C ALA A 331 -27.63 -30.77 -40.11
N SER A 332 -27.22 -29.60 -40.63
CA SER A 332 -28.06 -28.41 -40.76
C SER A 332 -29.18 -28.64 -41.76
N LEU A 333 -28.89 -29.21 -42.93
CA LEU A 333 -29.92 -29.61 -43.89
C LEU A 333 -30.94 -30.57 -43.26
N GLU A 334 -30.49 -31.54 -42.48
CA GLU A 334 -31.37 -32.47 -41.72
C GLU A 334 -32.18 -31.77 -40.61
N ALA A 335 -31.67 -30.69 -40.04
CA ALA A 335 -32.29 -29.96 -38.94
C ALA A 335 -33.25 -28.87 -39.38
N THR A 336 -32.89 -28.11 -40.41
CA THR A 336 -33.56 -26.85 -40.78
C THR A 336 -34.01 -26.82 -42.24
N GLY A 337 -33.63 -27.80 -43.06
CA GLY A 337 -33.85 -27.79 -44.51
C GLY A 337 -32.92 -26.83 -45.26
N VAL A 338 -32.08 -26.09 -44.53
CA VAL A 338 -31.14 -25.10 -45.05
C VAL A 338 -29.72 -25.52 -44.68
N GLY A 339 -28.85 -25.60 -45.68
CA GLY A 339 -27.44 -25.94 -45.47
C GLY A 339 -26.64 -24.77 -44.89
N VAL A 340 -25.45 -25.06 -44.39
CA VAL A 340 -24.51 -24.03 -43.92
C VAL A 340 -23.95 -23.24 -45.11
N ASP A 341 -24.06 -21.91 -45.05
CA ASP A 341 -23.54 -21.00 -46.07
C ASP A 341 -22.05 -21.22 -46.37
N GLY A 342 -21.71 -21.16 -47.66
CA GLY A 342 -20.34 -21.32 -48.18
C GLY A 342 -19.89 -22.77 -48.36
N VAL A 343 -20.63 -23.76 -47.87
CA VAL A 343 -20.41 -25.17 -48.18
C VAL A 343 -21.24 -25.50 -49.42
N THR A 344 -20.60 -25.40 -50.58
CA THR A 344 -21.21 -25.75 -51.87
C THR A 344 -20.35 -26.81 -52.56
N PRO A 345 -20.91 -27.59 -53.50
CA PRO A 345 -20.12 -28.51 -54.32
C PRO A 345 -18.92 -27.83 -55.00
N ALA A 346 -19.04 -26.55 -55.39
CA ALA A 346 -17.94 -25.77 -55.97
C ALA A 346 -16.82 -25.48 -54.94
N THR A 347 -17.17 -25.04 -53.72
CA THR A 347 -16.19 -24.79 -52.65
C THR A 347 -15.47 -26.08 -52.25
N VAL A 348 -16.21 -27.19 -52.15
CA VAL A 348 -15.64 -28.51 -51.80
C VAL A 348 -14.77 -29.04 -52.92
N ALA A 349 -15.16 -28.88 -54.18
CA ALA A 349 -14.32 -29.25 -55.33
C ALA A 349 -13.00 -28.48 -55.35
N ALA A 350 -13.02 -27.18 -55.03
CA ALA A 350 -11.83 -26.33 -55.02
C ALA A 350 -10.82 -26.68 -53.90
N VAL A 351 -11.30 -27.14 -52.73
CA VAL A 351 -10.45 -27.37 -51.54
C VAL A 351 -10.13 -28.85 -51.29
N LEU A 352 -11.08 -29.75 -51.57
CA LEU A 352 -11.00 -31.19 -51.29
C LEU A 352 -11.03 -32.07 -52.56
N GLY A 353 -11.37 -31.51 -53.72
CA GLY A 353 -11.38 -32.19 -55.01
C GLY A 353 -12.77 -32.66 -55.48
N PRO A 354 -12.91 -33.03 -56.77
CA PRO A 354 -14.21 -33.27 -57.41
C PRO A 354 -14.97 -34.50 -56.88
N ALA A 355 -14.27 -35.55 -56.42
CA ALA A 355 -14.91 -36.73 -55.84
C ALA A 355 -15.68 -36.38 -54.55
N ALA A 356 -15.07 -35.58 -53.66
CA ALA A 356 -15.70 -35.14 -52.42
C ALA A 356 -16.93 -34.25 -52.66
N ALA A 357 -16.95 -33.48 -53.75
CA ALA A 357 -18.10 -32.67 -54.14
C ALA A 357 -19.29 -33.53 -54.62
N ALA A 358 -19.02 -34.64 -55.32
CA ALA A 358 -20.06 -35.59 -55.73
C ALA A 358 -20.68 -36.32 -54.53
N ASP A 359 -19.84 -36.72 -53.56
CA ASP A 359 -20.30 -37.35 -52.32
C ASP A 359 -21.18 -36.40 -51.48
N LEU A 360 -20.82 -35.12 -51.40
CA LEU A 360 -21.63 -34.09 -50.74
C LEU A 360 -23.03 -33.99 -51.38
N ALA A 361 -23.12 -33.84 -52.71
CA ALA A 361 -24.40 -33.69 -53.40
C ALA A 361 -25.35 -34.88 -53.16
N ALA A 362 -24.81 -36.11 -53.16
CA ALA A 362 -25.59 -37.31 -52.85
C ALA A 362 -26.05 -37.35 -51.38
N ALA A 363 -25.25 -36.82 -50.45
CA ALA A 363 -25.60 -36.73 -49.04
C ALA A 363 -26.65 -35.64 -48.76
N GLU A 364 -26.57 -34.48 -49.40
CA GLU A 364 -27.55 -33.39 -49.25
C GLU A 364 -28.98 -33.85 -49.61
N ALA A 365 -29.12 -34.66 -50.66
CA ALA A 365 -30.41 -35.22 -51.07
C ALA A 365 -31.03 -36.15 -50.00
N ARG A 366 -30.21 -36.98 -49.35
CA ARG A 366 -30.66 -37.84 -48.24
C ARG A 366 -31.03 -37.02 -47.01
N SER A 367 -30.21 -36.04 -46.67
CA SER A 367 -30.38 -35.17 -45.52
C SER A 367 -31.69 -34.35 -45.57
N ARG A 368 -32.05 -33.80 -46.74
CA ARG A 368 -33.33 -33.08 -46.92
C ARG A 368 -34.55 -33.99 -46.68
N ARG A 369 -34.50 -35.23 -47.16
CA ARG A 369 -35.59 -36.20 -46.93
C ARG A 369 -35.79 -36.52 -45.46
N VAL A 370 -34.71 -36.63 -44.69
CA VAL A 370 -34.78 -36.82 -43.22
C VAL A 370 -35.36 -35.58 -42.53
N HIS A 371 -34.97 -34.38 -42.95
CA HIS A 371 -35.53 -33.13 -42.43
C HIS A 371 -37.04 -33.05 -42.60
N ASP A 372 -37.55 -33.33 -43.80
CA ASP A 372 -38.98 -33.26 -44.11
C ASP A 372 -39.79 -34.18 -43.18
N VAL A 373 -39.29 -35.39 -42.92
CA VAL A 373 -39.89 -36.35 -41.97
C VAL A 373 -39.86 -35.83 -40.54
N VAL A 374 -38.74 -35.25 -40.09
CA VAL A 374 -38.65 -34.75 -38.72
C VAL A 374 -39.49 -33.48 -38.50
N THR A 375 -39.52 -32.57 -39.45
CA THR A 375 -40.33 -31.35 -39.35
C THR A 375 -41.82 -31.71 -39.27
N GLN A 376 -42.27 -32.70 -40.04
CA GLN A 376 -43.61 -33.27 -39.89
C GLN A 376 -43.83 -33.90 -38.51
N ALA A 377 -42.83 -34.58 -37.95
CA ALA A 377 -42.89 -35.16 -36.59
C ALA A 377 -42.98 -34.11 -35.48
N ALA A 378 -42.29 -32.97 -35.64
CA ALA A 378 -42.20 -31.93 -34.61
C ALA A 378 -43.50 -31.16 -34.40
N THR A 379 -44.36 -31.08 -35.42
CA THR A 379 -45.68 -30.41 -35.34
C THR A 379 -46.83 -31.40 -35.19
N ALA A 380 -46.53 -32.70 -35.23
CA ALA A 380 -47.53 -33.74 -35.11
C ALA A 380 -48.00 -33.88 -33.66
N THR A 381 -49.32 -33.96 -33.46
CA THR A 381 -49.90 -34.44 -32.21
C THR A 381 -49.43 -35.87 -31.90
N PRO A 382 -49.51 -36.36 -30.65
CA PRO A 382 -49.08 -37.72 -30.32
C PRO A 382 -49.68 -38.83 -31.23
N ASP A 383 -50.93 -38.67 -31.67
CA ASP A 383 -51.61 -39.60 -32.59
C ASP A 383 -51.10 -39.47 -34.04
N GLU A 384 -50.84 -38.25 -34.51
CA GLU A 384 -50.24 -37.98 -35.83
C GLU A 384 -48.77 -38.45 -35.88
N LEU A 385 -48.06 -38.36 -34.77
CA LEU A 385 -46.67 -38.83 -34.63
C LEU A 385 -46.61 -40.35 -34.68
N ALA A 386 -47.56 -41.05 -34.03
CA ALA A 386 -47.68 -42.50 -34.13
C ALA A 386 -47.97 -42.94 -35.58
N ALA A 387 -48.84 -42.22 -36.30
CA ALA A 387 -49.13 -42.47 -37.70
C ALA A 387 -47.93 -42.18 -38.63
N LEU A 388 -47.18 -41.10 -38.36
CA LEU A 388 -45.98 -40.74 -39.09
C LEU A 388 -44.86 -41.77 -38.90
N LEU A 389 -44.64 -42.23 -37.67
CA LEU A 389 -43.64 -43.26 -37.33
C LEU A 389 -43.98 -44.62 -37.98
N GLU A 390 -45.26 -44.98 -38.09
CA GLU A 390 -45.68 -46.20 -38.81
C GLU A 390 -45.53 -46.04 -40.34
N GLY A 391 -45.69 -44.83 -40.89
CA GLY A 391 -45.51 -44.51 -42.31
C GLY A 391 -44.05 -44.56 -42.79
N ILE A 392 -43.09 -44.20 -41.92
CA ILE A 392 -41.64 -44.25 -42.20
C ILE A 392 -40.97 -45.55 -41.74
N LYS A 393 -41.77 -46.53 -41.32
CA LYS A 393 -41.26 -47.82 -40.84
C LYS A 393 -40.47 -48.51 -41.96
N PRO A 394 -39.18 -48.79 -41.74
CA PRO A 394 -38.32 -49.33 -42.79
C PRO A 394 -38.83 -50.70 -43.23
N LYS A 395 -39.11 -50.85 -44.53
CA LYS A 395 -39.55 -52.11 -45.14
C LYS A 395 -38.33 -52.89 -45.63
N PRO A 396 -37.99 -54.06 -45.05
CA PRO A 396 -36.84 -54.84 -45.48
C PRO A 396 -36.84 -55.08 -46.99
N GLY A 397 -35.72 -54.79 -47.66
CA GLY A 397 -35.55 -54.96 -49.10
C GLY A 397 -35.89 -53.72 -49.96
N ALA A 398 -36.42 -52.65 -49.39
CA ALA A 398 -36.57 -51.39 -50.12
C ALA A 398 -35.21 -50.71 -50.37
N ALA A 399 -35.03 -50.07 -51.52
CA ALA A 399 -33.82 -49.29 -51.83
C ALA A 399 -33.59 -48.13 -50.82
N THR A 400 -34.64 -47.73 -50.11
CA THR A 400 -34.64 -46.67 -49.08
C THR A 400 -34.58 -47.22 -47.65
N PHE A 401 -34.45 -48.55 -47.45
CA PHE A 401 -34.54 -49.18 -46.14
C PHE A 401 -33.60 -48.56 -45.10
N ALA A 402 -32.34 -48.32 -45.47
CA ALA A 402 -31.35 -47.72 -44.58
C ALA A 402 -31.70 -46.26 -44.24
N ASP A 403 -32.25 -45.52 -45.21
CA ASP A 403 -32.66 -44.12 -45.04
C ASP A 403 -33.91 -44.00 -44.16
N ASP A 404 -34.92 -44.86 -44.40
CA ASP A 404 -36.18 -44.90 -43.65
C ASP A 404 -35.94 -45.38 -42.19
N ALA A 405 -35.02 -46.34 -41.99
CA ALA A 405 -34.61 -46.79 -40.66
C ALA A 405 -33.85 -45.71 -39.90
N SER A 406 -32.97 -44.97 -40.59
CA SER A 406 -32.25 -43.83 -40.03
C SER A 406 -33.21 -42.68 -39.70
N ALA A 407 -34.19 -42.39 -40.55
CA ALA A 407 -35.20 -41.35 -40.29
C ALA A 407 -36.09 -41.69 -39.08
N ALA A 408 -36.56 -42.94 -38.96
CA ALA A 408 -37.35 -43.41 -37.82
C ALA A 408 -36.55 -43.41 -36.50
N ALA A 409 -35.31 -43.92 -36.54
CA ALA A 409 -34.42 -43.89 -35.38
C ALA A 409 -34.09 -42.45 -34.96
N ARG A 410 -33.86 -41.53 -35.90
CA ARG A 410 -33.53 -40.13 -35.61
C ARG A 410 -34.73 -39.31 -35.15
N ALA A 411 -35.95 -39.59 -35.61
CA ALA A 411 -37.17 -38.99 -35.08
C ALA A 411 -37.34 -39.34 -33.59
N ALA A 412 -37.14 -40.61 -33.24
CA ALA A 412 -37.10 -41.06 -31.83
C ALA A 412 -35.91 -40.45 -31.07
N GLN A 413 -34.73 -40.36 -31.69
CA GLN A 413 -33.51 -39.77 -31.11
C GLN A 413 -33.57 -38.24 -31.00
N ARG A 414 -34.51 -37.54 -31.65
CA ARG A 414 -34.75 -36.09 -31.46
C ARG A 414 -35.77 -35.80 -30.37
N LEU A 415 -36.68 -36.73 -30.08
CA LEU A 415 -37.61 -36.63 -28.96
C LEU A 415 -36.92 -36.92 -27.62
N ALA A 416 -35.99 -37.89 -27.59
CA ALA A 416 -35.27 -38.23 -26.36
C ALA A 416 -34.50 -37.04 -25.73
N PRO A 417 -33.75 -36.21 -26.49
CA PRO A 417 -33.12 -34.99 -25.97
C PRO A 417 -34.12 -33.94 -25.51
N GLN A 418 -35.32 -33.86 -26.08
CA GLN A 418 -36.35 -32.92 -25.62
C GLN A 418 -36.95 -33.37 -24.28
N GLU A 419 -37.21 -34.66 -24.12
CA GLU A 419 -37.60 -35.24 -22.82
C GLU A 419 -36.48 -35.10 -21.79
N GLU A 420 -35.22 -35.35 -22.17
CA GLU A 420 -34.05 -35.22 -21.30
C GLU A 420 -33.77 -33.76 -20.93
N ALA A 421 -33.84 -32.82 -21.87
CA ALA A 421 -33.74 -31.39 -21.62
C ALA A 421 -34.86 -30.91 -20.70
N PHE A 422 -36.09 -31.40 -20.90
CA PHE A 422 -37.20 -31.06 -20.02
C PHE A 422 -37.06 -31.69 -18.63
N ARG A 423 -36.51 -32.91 -18.49
CA ARG A 423 -36.12 -33.47 -17.19
C ARG A 423 -35.02 -32.65 -16.52
N GLY A 424 -34.08 -32.12 -17.31
CA GLY A 424 -33.09 -31.14 -16.86
C GLY A 424 -33.76 -29.87 -16.31
N LEU A 425 -34.73 -29.31 -17.03
CA LEU A 425 -35.52 -28.15 -16.56
C LEU A 425 -36.32 -28.46 -15.29
N VAL A 426 -36.87 -29.67 -15.15
CA VAL A 426 -37.55 -30.12 -13.93
C VAL A 426 -36.56 -30.19 -12.75
N ALA A 427 -35.35 -30.70 -12.97
CA ALA A 427 -34.31 -30.69 -11.95
C ALA A 427 -33.86 -29.27 -11.59
N SER A 428 -33.66 -28.39 -12.59
CA SER A 428 -33.36 -26.96 -12.38
C SER A 428 -34.48 -26.22 -11.66
N ASP A 429 -35.76 -26.54 -11.93
CA ASP A 429 -36.89 -25.97 -11.18
C ASP A 429 -36.80 -26.35 -9.70
N LEU A 430 -36.62 -27.64 -9.41
CA LEU A 430 -36.53 -28.11 -8.02
C LEU A 430 -35.34 -27.46 -7.30
N GLU A 431 -34.18 -27.36 -7.96
CA GLU A 431 -33.01 -26.66 -7.43
C GLU A 431 -33.28 -25.17 -7.21
N SER A 432 -33.90 -24.49 -8.18
CA SER A 432 -34.34 -23.09 -8.06
C SER A 432 -35.28 -22.90 -6.87
N ARG A 433 -36.27 -23.79 -6.68
CA ARG A 433 -37.19 -23.74 -5.52
C ARG A 433 -36.46 -23.94 -4.21
N THR A 434 -35.53 -24.90 -4.13
CA THR A 434 -34.75 -25.10 -2.89
C THR A 434 -33.89 -23.89 -2.53
N THR A 435 -33.41 -23.13 -3.52
CA THR A 435 -32.45 -22.04 -3.33
C THR A 435 -33.11 -20.67 -3.21
N THR A 436 -34.14 -20.41 -4.02
CA THR A 436 -34.77 -19.09 -4.20
C THR A 436 -36.25 -19.06 -3.82
N GLY A 437 -36.91 -20.21 -3.74
CA GLY A 437 -38.36 -20.33 -3.56
C GLY A 437 -39.20 -20.00 -4.80
N GLN A 438 -38.62 -19.62 -5.94
CA GLN A 438 -39.37 -19.09 -7.10
C GLN A 438 -39.53 -20.08 -8.28
N GLY A 439 -38.81 -21.20 -8.31
CA GLY A 439 -38.90 -22.20 -9.41
C GLY A 439 -38.41 -21.68 -10.76
N VAL A 440 -38.69 -22.41 -11.84
CA VAL A 440 -38.38 -22.05 -13.22
C VAL A 440 -39.70 -21.84 -13.98
N ASP A 441 -39.81 -20.70 -14.66
CA ASP A 441 -41.00 -20.36 -15.44
C ASP A 441 -41.35 -21.44 -16.47
N GLY A 442 -42.64 -21.82 -16.51
CA GLY A 442 -43.18 -22.82 -17.44
C GLY A 442 -43.12 -24.29 -16.96
N VAL A 443 -42.40 -24.60 -15.87
CA VAL A 443 -42.34 -25.94 -15.30
C VAL A 443 -43.46 -26.14 -14.27
N THR A 444 -44.66 -26.48 -14.75
CA THR A 444 -45.83 -26.78 -13.90
C THR A 444 -46.12 -28.28 -13.84
N PRO A 445 -46.84 -28.78 -12.82
CA PRO A 445 -47.31 -30.17 -12.79
C PRO A 445 -48.10 -30.57 -14.05
N GLU A 446 -48.82 -29.63 -14.65
CA GLU A 446 -49.57 -29.81 -15.90
C GLU A 446 -48.63 -29.98 -17.09
N THR A 447 -47.59 -29.14 -17.20
CA THR A 447 -46.56 -29.26 -18.24
C THR A 447 -45.77 -30.58 -18.10
N VAL A 448 -45.44 -30.98 -16.87
CA VAL A 448 -44.78 -32.27 -16.61
C VAL A 448 -45.69 -33.43 -16.99
N ARG A 449 -47.00 -33.33 -16.72
CA ARG A 449 -47.97 -34.36 -17.11
C ARG A 449 -48.09 -34.48 -18.62
N SER A 450 -48.11 -33.36 -19.36
CA SER A 450 -48.25 -33.38 -20.82
C SER A 450 -47.01 -33.92 -21.53
N ILE A 451 -45.81 -33.67 -20.99
CA ILE A 451 -44.55 -34.06 -21.64
C ILE A 451 -44.05 -35.42 -21.16
N LEU A 452 -44.07 -35.69 -19.85
CA LEU A 452 -43.47 -36.90 -19.24
C LEU A 452 -44.52 -37.90 -18.72
N GLY A 453 -45.80 -37.55 -18.74
CA GLY A 453 -46.89 -38.40 -18.29
C GLY A 453 -47.28 -38.26 -16.82
N ALA A 454 -48.31 -39.00 -16.40
CA ALA A 454 -48.98 -38.80 -15.11
C ALA A 454 -48.12 -39.17 -13.89
N ALA A 455 -47.31 -40.23 -13.97
CA ALA A 455 -46.50 -40.69 -12.85
C ALA A 455 -45.35 -39.69 -12.51
N PRO A 456 -44.53 -39.21 -13.49
CA PRO A 456 -43.55 -38.16 -13.22
C PRO A 456 -44.15 -36.87 -12.67
N ALA A 457 -45.34 -36.45 -13.13
CA ALA A 457 -46.02 -35.27 -12.62
C ALA A 457 -46.45 -35.41 -11.14
N ALA A 458 -46.80 -36.62 -10.70
CA ALA A 458 -47.11 -36.89 -9.30
C ALA A 458 -45.86 -36.82 -8.42
N ALA A 459 -44.75 -37.41 -8.87
CA ALA A 459 -43.46 -37.35 -8.18
C ALA A 459 -42.93 -35.90 -8.08
N TYR A 460 -43.04 -35.12 -9.17
CA TYR A 460 -42.63 -33.72 -9.21
C TYR A 460 -43.36 -32.87 -8.16
N ARG A 461 -44.70 -33.02 -8.01
CA ARG A 461 -45.46 -32.29 -6.97
C ARG A 461 -44.97 -32.57 -5.55
N GLN A 462 -44.61 -33.82 -5.26
CA GLN A 462 -44.05 -34.17 -3.94
C GLN A 462 -42.67 -33.54 -3.74
N ALA A 463 -41.84 -33.53 -4.80
CA ALA A 463 -40.52 -32.91 -4.77
C ALA A 463 -40.59 -31.38 -4.60
N VAL A 464 -41.54 -30.70 -5.26
CA VAL A 464 -41.78 -29.26 -5.09
C VAL A 464 -42.12 -28.91 -3.64
N ALA A 465 -43.04 -29.65 -3.02
CA ALA A 465 -43.40 -29.43 -1.61
C ALA A 465 -42.23 -29.71 -0.65
N ALA A 466 -41.35 -30.67 -0.97
CA ALA A 466 -40.12 -30.90 -0.20
C ALA A 466 -39.13 -29.74 -0.37
N ALA A 467 -38.94 -29.25 -1.60
CA ALA A 467 -38.05 -28.14 -1.92
C ALA A 467 -38.47 -26.83 -1.22
N GLU A 468 -39.77 -26.52 -1.21
CA GLU A 468 -40.31 -25.34 -0.55
C GLU A 468 -40.16 -25.41 0.99
N ARG A 469 -40.41 -26.59 1.59
CA ARG A 469 -40.14 -26.82 3.02
C ARG A 469 -38.66 -26.63 3.36
N GLN A 470 -37.76 -27.13 2.53
CA GLN A 470 -36.32 -26.92 2.69
C GLN A 470 -35.96 -25.44 2.62
N TYR A 471 -36.43 -24.72 1.59
CA TYR A 471 -36.16 -23.29 1.41
C TYR A 471 -36.67 -22.46 2.61
N GLN A 472 -37.88 -22.72 3.08
CA GLN A 472 -38.47 -22.06 4.25
C GLN A 472 -37.64 -22.32 5.51
N ALA A 473 -37.23 -23.57 5.76
CA ALA A 473 -36.41 -23.92 6.92
C ALA A 473 -35.01 -23.26 6.88
N VAL A 474 -34.33 -23.28 5.73
CA VAL A 474 -33.02 -22.63 5.56
C VAL A 474 -33.14 -21.12 5.72
N THR A 475 -34.18 -20.51 5.13
CA THR A 475 -34.40 -19.06 5.20
C THR A 475 -34.75 -18.61 6.62
N ALA A 476 -35.62 -19.34 7.32
CA ALA A 476 -35.91 -19.10 8.73
C ALA A 476 -34.64 -19.25 9.60
N GLY A 477 -33.76 -20.20 9.26
CA GLY A 477 -32.49 -20.42 9.95
C GLY A 477 -31.51 -19.26 9.87
N LYS A 478 -31.56 -18.46 8.79
CA LYS A 478 -30.54 -17.42 8.50
C LYS A 478 -30.42 -16.36 9.60
N THR A 479 -31.53 -15.97 10.23
CA THR A 479 -31.59 -14.93 11.28
C THR A 479 -32.05 -15.48 12.64
N ALA A 480 -32.21 -16.80 12.74
CA ALA A 480 -32.67 -17.49 13.93
C ALA A 480 -31.54 -17.58 14.98
N SER A 481 -31.94 -17.47 16.26
CA SER A 481 -31.06 -17.75 17.39
C SER A 481 -30.58 -19.22 17.37
N PRO A 482 -29.52 -19.60 18.11
CA PRO A 482 -29.12 -21.00 18.21
C PRO A 482 -30.26 -21.93 18.68
N GLU A 483 -31.09 -21.46 19.61
CA GLU A 483 -32.26 -22.19 20.12
C GLU A 483 -33.34 -22.36 19.03
N ASP A 484 -33.64 -21.29 18.30
CA ASP A 484 -34.59 -21.32 17.19
C ASP A 484 -34.10 -22.23 16.05
N ARG A 485 -32.79 -22.23 15.75
CA ARG A 485 -32.20 -23.13 14.76
C ARG A 485 -32.34 -24.60 15.17
N ALA A 486 -32.14 -24.92 16.45
CA ALA A 486 -32.39 -26.26 16.98
C ALA A 486 -33.87 -26.63 16.87
N ALA A 487 -34.79 -25.70 17.14
CA ALA A 487 -36.23 -25.90 17.00
C ALA A 487 -36.65 -26.12 15.53
N ILE A 488 -36.09 -25.34 14.59
CA ILE A 488 -36.30 -25.52 13.14
C ILE A 488 -35.86 -26.92 12.73
N ALA A 489 -34.63 -27.33 13.09
CA ALA A 489 -34.12 -28.66 12.77
C ALA A 489 -34.99 -29.78 13.38
N ALA A 490 -35.44 -29.64 14.62
CA ALA A 490 -36.32 -30.60 15.28
C ALA A 490 -37.70 -30.69 14.60
N ALA A 491 -38.25 -29.56 14.12
CA ALA A 491 -39.55 -29.51 13.46
C ALA A 491 -39.58 -30.25 12.11
N ILE A 492 -38.45 -30.27 11.39
CA ILE A 492 -38.30 -30.99 10.10
C ILE A 492 -37.71 -32.39 10.24
N ALA A 493 -37.41 -32.84 11.47
CA ALA A 493 -36.84 -34.16 11.69
C ALA A 493 -37.78 -35.26 11.18
N PRO A 494 -37.26 -36.27 10.44
CA PRO A 494 -38.09 -37.30 9.84
C PRO A 494 -38.74 -38.17 10.91
N LYS A 495 -40.06 -38.40 10.80
CA LYS A 495 -40.81 -39.25 11.74
C LYS A 495 -40.76 -40.70 11.27
N GLY A 496 -40.19 -41.58 12.09
CA GLY A 496 -40.13 -43.01 11.81
C GLY A 496 -41.53 -43.60 11.52
N GLY A 497 -41.63 -44.41 10.46
CA GLY A 497 -42.89 -45.03 10.04
C GLY A 497 -43.76 -44.19 9.09
N ALA A 498 -43.40 -42.93 8.80
CA ALA A 498 -44.08 -42.16 7.77
C ALA A 498 -43.70 -42.66 6.36
N GLY A 499 -44.67 -42.72 5.43
CA GLY A 499 -44.41 -43.06 4.03
C GLY A 499 -43.47 -42.07 3.31
N SER A 500 -43.27 -40.88 3.89
CA SER A 500 -42.34 -39.83 3.42
C SER A 500 -40.96 -39.88 4.08
N TYR A 501 -40.66 -40.86 4.95
CA TYR A 501 -39.46 -40.87 5.78
C TYR A 501 -38.17 -40.61 5.00
N ALA A 502 -37.97 -41.29 3.85
CA ALA A 502 -36.76 -41.11 3.05
C ALA A 502 -36.64 -39.70 2.45
N ALA A 503 -37.74 -39.11 1.99
CA ALA A 503 -37.76 -37.75 1.45
C ALA A 503 -37.57 -36.70 2.56
N ASP A 504 -38.23 -36.89 3.71
CA ASP A 504 -38.07 -36.01 4.86
C ASP A 504 -36.66 -36.12 5.47
N ALA A 505 -36.03 -37.30 5.42
CA ALA A 505 -34.64 -37.49 5.86
C ALA A 505 -33.63 -36.77 4.95
N ASP A 506 -33.84 -36.75 3.64
CA ASP A 506 -33.02 -35.97 2.70
C ASP A 506 -33.14 -34.46 2.98
N VAL A 507 -34.38 -33.96 3.14
CA VAL A 507 -34.64 -32.55 3.51
C VAL A 507 -33.97 -32.21 4.84
N TYR A 508 -34.12 -33.05 5.87
CA TYR A 508 -33.47 -32.87 7.16
C TYR A 508 -31.95 -32.80 7.05
N GLY A 509 -31.33 -33.74 6.33
CA GLY A 509 -29.89 -33.75 6.11
C GLY A 509 -29.36 -32.48 5.46
N ARG A 510 -30.06 -31.97 4.43
CA ARG A 510 -29.69 -30.72 3.74
C ARG A 510 -29.87 -29.49 4.62
N VAL A 511 -30.95 -29.41 5.39
CA VAL A 511 -31.16 -28.27 6.30
C VAL A 511 -30.14 -28.29 7.43
N VAL A 512 -29.84 -29.44 8.04
CA VAL A 512 -28.81 -29.54 9.08
C VAL A 512 -27.44 -29.14 8.52
N ALA A 513 -27.08 -29.57 7.31
CA ALA A 513 -25.86 -29.12 6.65
C ALA A 513 -25.84 -27.60 6.45
N ALA A 514 -26.92 -27.02 5.91
CA ALA A 514 -27.01 -25.57 5.72
C ALA A 514 -26.95 -24.76 7.03
N LEU A 515 -27.58 -25.24 8.10
CA LEU A 515 -27.51 -24.60 9.43
C LEU A 515 -26.11 -24.71 10.04
N LYS A 516 -25.39 -25.81 9.77
CA LYS A 516 -23.99 -25.98 10.15
C LYS A 516 -23.09 -24.99 9.40
N ASP A 517 -23.23 -24.91 8.08
CA ASP A 517 -22.48 -23.97 7.25
C ASP A 517 -22.74 -22.51 7.68
N GLN A 518 -23.99 -22.19 8.06
CA GLN A 518 -24.32 -20.90 8.66
C GLN A 518 -23.62 -20.67 10.00
N ALA A 519 -23.57 -21.67 10.89
CA ALA A 519 -22.85 -21.55 12.16
C ALA A 519 -21.34 -21.34 11.94
N GLU A 520 -20.74 -22.04 10.99
CA GLU A 520 -19.34 -21.85 10.59
C GLU A 520 -19.11 -20.44 10.00
N ALA A 521 -20.02 -19.95 9.16
CA ALA A 521 -19.95 -18.60 8.60
C ALA A 521 -20.10 -17.50 9.66
N ILE A 522 -21.00 -17.69 10.64
CA ILE A 522 -21.18 -16.80 11.80
C ILE A 522 -19.90 -16.78 12.64
N GLN A 523 -19.28 -17.93 12.92
CA GLN A 523 -18.02 -17.98 13.66
C GLN A 523 -16.86 -17.35 12.89
N ALA A 524 -16.83 -17.51 11.56
CA ALA A 524 -15.75 -17.01 10.73
C ALA A 524 -15.75 -15.48 10.60
N ASP A 525 -16.91 -14.84 10.41
CA ASP A 525 -17.05 -13.38 10.36
C ASP A 525 -18.45 -12.95 10.85
N PRO A 526 -18.64 -12.83 12.18
CA PRO A 526 -19.89 -12.43 12.81
C PRO A 526 -20.59 -11.24 12.15
N ALA A 527 -19.88 -10.13 12.03
CA ALA A 527 -20.38 -8.91 11.40
C ALA A 527 -20.63 -9.11 9.89
N GLY A 528 -19.71 -9.77 9.18
CA GLY A 528 -19.85 -10.03 7.74
C GLY A 528 -21.05 -10.92 7.42
N TYR A 529 -21.40 -11.85 8.31
CA TYR A 529 -22.60 -12.66 8.18
C TYR A 529 -23.87 -11.82 8.33
N VAL A 530 -23.94 -10.95 9.35
CA VAL A 530 -25.10 -10.06 9.56
C VAL A 530 -25.27 -9.13 8.36
N VAL A 531 -24.22 -8.44 7.93
CA VAL A 531 -24.29 -7.49 6.81
C VAL A 531 -24.76 -8.14 5.51
N ARG A 532 -24.34 -9.40 5.25
CA ARG A 532 -24.76 -10.15 4.07
C ARG A 532 -26.19 -10.70 4.16
N THR A 533 -26.64 -11.07 5.36
CA THR A 533 -27.95 -11.71 5.58
C THR A 533 -29.07 -10.67 5.77
N VAL A 534 -28.81 -9.63 6.56
CA VAL A 534 -29.77 -8.60 6.96
C VAL A 534 -29.61 -7.34 6.10
N GLY A 535 -28.41 -7.06 5.61
CA GLY A 535 -28.05 -5.82 4.92
C GLY A 535 -27.17 -4.92 5.78
N PRO A 536 -26.71 -3.76 5.25
CA PRO A 536 -25.98 -2.76 6.02
C PRO A 536 -26.84 -2.22 7.16
N VAL A 537 -26.33 -2.31 8.39
CA VAL A 537 -26.99 -1.85 9.62
C VAL A 537 -26.02 -0.98 10.43
N ALA A 538 -26.54 -0.12 11.31
CA ALA A 538 -25.71 0.71 12.18
C ALA A 538 -24.96 -0.13 13.23
N GLY A 539 -23.91 0.43 13.85
CA GLY A 539 -23.05 -0.29 14.82
C GLY A 539 -23.81 -0.95 15.97
N ASP A 540 -24.71 -0.24 16.63
CA ASP A 540 -25.50 -0.79 17.74
C ASP A 540 -26.44 -1.91 17.29
N GLU A 541 -27.11 -1.71 16.16
CA GLU A 541 -28.02 -2.70 15.57
C GLU A 541 -27.24 -3.96 15.12
N LEU A 542 -26.05 -3.79 14.54
CA LEU A 542 -25.15 -4.87 14.16
C LEU A 542 -24.78 -5.75 15.37
N MET A 543 -24.58 -5.13 16.53
CA MET A 543 -24.24 -5.83 17.77
C MET A 543 -25.45 -6.56 18.36
N GLU A 544 -26.64 -5.96 18.31
CA GLU A 544 -27.88 -6.62 18.71
C GLU A 544 -28.17 -7.87 17.86
N TRP A 545 -27.96 -7.78 16.53
CA TRP A 545 -28.08 -8.92 15.64
C TRP A 545 -27.10 -10.04 15.97
N GLN A 546 -25.85 -9.69 16.31
CA GLN A 546 -24.85 -10.69 16.70
C GLN A 546 -25.22 -11.40 18.00
N ARG A 547 -25.72 -10.66 19.01
CA ARG A 547 -26.24 -11.25 20.26
C ARG A 547 -27.41 -12.19 19.99
N ARG A 548 -28.35 -11.77 19.14
CA ARG A 548 -29.49 -12.62 18.74
C ARG A 548 -29.04 -13.91 18.05
N LEU A 549 -27.96 -13.87 17.28
CA LEU A 549 -27.35 -15.04 16.64
C LEU A 549 -26.56 -15.93 17.63
N GLY A 550 -26.46 -15.52 18.91
CA GLY A 550 -25.78 -16.24 19.97
C GLY A 550 -24.26 -16.10 19.94
N ILE A 551 -23.75 -15.01 19.34
CA ILE A 551 -22.32 -14.71 19.36
C ILE A 551 -21.95 -14.20 20.77
N PRO A 552 -20.95 -14.80 21.44
CA PRO A 552 -20.50 -14.33 22.75
C PRO A 552 -19.98 -12.89 22.69
N ALA A 553 -20.16 -12.10 23.75
CA ALA A 553 -19.77 -10.69 23.80
C ALA A 553 -18.30 -10.42 23.37
N GLY A 554 -17.37 -11.32 23.72
CA GLY A 554 -15.95 -11.21 23.33
C GLY A 554 -15.65 -11.55 21.86
N GLN A 555 -16.63 -12.07 21.11
CA GLN A 555 -16.53 -12.37 19.68
C GLN A 555 -17.36 -11.41 18.81
N GLU A 556 -18.14 -10.50 19.43
CA GLU A 556 -18.90 -9.49 18.71
C GLU A 556 -17.95 -8.55 17.95
N ARG A 557 -18.29 -8.22 16.69
CA ARG A 557 -17.49 -7.37 15.81
C ARG A 557 -18.26 -6.14 15.35
N LEU A 558 -17.59 -5.00 15.26
CA LEU A 558 -18.17 -3.77 14.70
C LEU A 558 -17.81 -3.62 13.21
N LEU A 559 -16.67 -4.19 12.83
CA LEU A 559 -16.19 -4.24 11.46
C LEU A 559 -16.28 -5.68 10.94
N THR A 560 -16.84 -5.82 9.75
CA THR A 560 -16.64 -7.03 8.94
C THR A 560 -15.15 -7.23 8.68
N LYS A 561 -14.69 -8.48 8.43
CA LYS A 561 -13.28 -8.72 8.09
C LYS A 561 -12.83 -7.92 6.87
N ALA A 562 -13.72 -7.76 5.88
CA ALA A 562 -13.44 -6.97 4.67
C ALA A 562 -13.25 -5.48 4.99
N GLN A 563 -14.13 -4.87 5.78
CA GLN A 563 -14.00 -3.47 6.20
C GLN A 563 -12.72 -3.23 7.04
N ALA A 564 -12.41 -4.15 7.96
CA ALA A 564 -11.18 -4.05 8.76
C ALA A 564 -9.93 -4.09 7.86
N ALA A 565 -9.88 -5.01 6.88
CA ALA A 565 -8.78 -5.07 5.91
C ALA A 565 -8.68 -3.82 5.04
N GLU A 566 -9.81 -3.25 4.62
CA GLU A 566 -9.86 -1.99 3.86
C GLU A 566 -9.31 -0.82 4.68
N ILE A 567 -9.73 -0.68 5.94
CA ILE A 567 -9.21 0.36 6.86
C ILE A 567 -7.71 0.17 7.08
N VAL A 568 -7.24 -1.06 7.30
CA VAL A 568 -5.79 -1.35 7.42
C VAL A 568 -5.03 -0.96 6.15
N GLY A 569 -5.59 -1.23 4.97
CA GLY A 569 -5.03 -0.81 3.68
C GLY A 569 -4.89 0.71 3.58
N ARG A 570 -5.93 1.46 3.95
CA ARG A 570 -5.91 2.93 3.98
C ARG A 570 -4.92 3.49 5.01
N LEU A 571 -4.87 2.90 6.20
CA LEU A 571 -3.92 3.32 7.22
C LEU A 571 -2.48 3.10 6.75
N SER A 572 -2.19 1.95 6.15
CA SER A 572 -0.84 1.56 5.70
C SER A 572 -0.28 2.47 4.59
N THR A 573 -1.13 3.17 3.84
CA THR A 573 -0.69 4.15 2.83
C THR A 573 -0.41 5.53 3.42
N ALA A 574 -0.92 5.84 4.61
CA ALA A 574 -0.66 7.09 5.29
C ALA A 574 0.82 7.23 5.69
N ARG A 575 1.38 8.43 5.54
CA ARG A 575 2.79 8.77 5.80
C ARG A 575 2.90 9.97 6.72
N GLY A 576 4.00 10.03 7.47
CA GLY A 576 4.30 11.11 8.40
C GLY A 576 3.16 11.39 9.39
N GLU A 577 2.86 12.68 9.57
CA GLU A 577 1.78 13.15 10.46
C GLU A 577 0.39 12.63 10.04
N GLY A 578 0.16 12.37 8.76
CA GLY A 578 -1.11 11.84 8.26
C GLY A 578 -1.48 10.45 8.84
N ARG A 579 -0.52 9.72 9.43
CA ARG A 579 -0.80 8.50 10.21
C ARG A 579 -1.54 8.80 11.51
N ALA A 580 -1.09 9.84 12.22
CA ALA A 580 -1.68 10.29 13.46
C ALA A 580 -3.11 10.79 13.22
N ASP A 581 -3.29 11.59 12.17
CA ASP A 581 -4.59 12.13 11.77
C ASP A 581 -5.57 11.02 11.40
N ALA A 582 -5.13 10.02 10.62
CA ALA A 582 -5.99 8.91 10.23
C ALA A 582 -6.43 8.07 11.43
N ILE A 583 -5.54 7.83 12.39
CA ILE A 583 -5.88 7.13 13.64
C ILE A 583 -6.82 7.97 14.50
N GLN A 584 -6.58 9.28 14.61
CA GLN A 584 -7.44 10.20 15.36
C GLN A 584 -8.84 10.32 14.74
N ALA A 585 -8.94 10.32 13.41
CA ALA A 585 -10.21 10.36 12.71
C ALA A 585 -11.05 9.10 12.98
N LEU A 586 -10.44 7.92 12.89
CA LEU A 586 -11.14 6.66 13.22
C LEU A 586 -11.53 6.61 14.70
N GLU A 587 -10.66 7.07 15.59
CA GLU A 587 -10.99 7.20 17.00
C GLU A 587 -12.21 8.11 17.23
N GLY A 588 -12.27 9.25 16.55
CA GLY A 588 -13.42 10.15 16.59
C GLY A 588 -14.70 9.52 16.01
N GLU A 589 -14.57 8.71 14.95
CA GLU A 589 -15.69 8.00 14.31
C GLU A 589 -16.31 6.93 15.22
N TYR A 590 -15.48 6.13 15.90
CA TYR A 590 -15.94 5.00 16.72
C TYR A 590 -16.10 5.31 18.21
N GLY A 591 -15.55 6.43 18.70
CA GLY A 591 -15.75 6.90 20.07
C GLY A 591 -15.46 5.85 21.14
N ALA A 592 -16.45 5.50 21.95
CA ALA A 592 -16.30 4.54 23.05
C ALA A 592 -15.96 3.11 22.58
N ASP A 593 -16.30 2.77 21.34
CA ASP A 593 -16.02 1.46 20.75
C ASP A 593 -14.62 1.37 20.11
N TRP A 594 -13.87 2.47 20.10
CA TRP A 594 -12.53 2.55 19.51
C TRP A 594 -11.57 1.42 19.96
N PRO A 595 -11.48 1.04 21.24
CA PRO A 595 -10.59 -0.06 21.67
C PRO A 595 -10.92 -1.39 20.98
N ARG A 596 -12.22 -1.70 20.83
CA ARG A 596 -12.70 -2.91 20.16
C ARG A 596 -12.38 -2.87 18.67
N VAL A 597 -12.58 -1.72 18.03
CA VAL A 597 -12.23 -1.52 16.61
C VAL A 597 -10.72 -1.69 16.39
N MET A 598 -9.88 -1.11 17.25
CA MET A 598 -8.44 -1.30 17.17
C MET A 598 -8.01 -2.75 17.31
N GLY A 599 -8.65 -3.53 18.20
CA GLY A 599 -8.43 -4.98 18.28
C GLY A 599 -8.77 -5.70 16.97
N GLN A 600 -9.86 -5.31 16.30
CA GLN A 600 -10.26 -5.87 15.01
C GLN A 600 -9.31 -5.48 13.87
N LEU A 601 -8.80 -4.24 13.86
CA LEU A 601 -7.79 -3.80 12.90
C LEU A 601 -6.46 -4.52 13.11
N ALA A 602 -6.03 -4.69 14.36
CA ALA A 602 -4.85 -5.49 14.70
C ALA A 602 -4.98 -6.94 14.19
N ALA A 603 -6.14 -7.58 14.42
CA ALA A 603 -6.43 -8.91 13.89
C ALA A 603 -6.49 -8.97 12.34
N ALA A 604 -6.76 -7.84 11.69
CA ALA A 604 -6.71 -7.69 10.24
C ALA A 604 -5.31 -7.35 9.69
N GLY A 605 -4.28 -7.33 10.55
CA GLY A 605 -2.89 -7.08 10.15
C GLY A 605 -2.46 -5.62 10.22
N LEU A 606 -3.12 -4.79 11.04
CA LEU A 606 -2.65 -3.42 11.29
C LEU A 606 -1.19 -3.44 11.79
N PRO A 607 -0.28 -2.67 11.15
CA PRO A 607 1.10 -2.63 11.60
C PRO A 607 1.22 -2.14 13.05
N ALA A 608 2.18 -2.71 13.74
CA ALA A 608 2.53 -2.44 15.13
C ALA A 608 2.51 -0.96 15.52
N GLU A 609 3.08 -0.13 14.65
CA GLU A 609 3.33 1.28 14.91
C GLU A 609 2.01 2.06 15.06
N TYR A 610 0.96 1.67 14.34
CA TYR A 610 -0.36 2.31 14.45
C TYR A 610 -1.07 1.94 15.76
N ARG A 611 -0.81 0.75 16.30
CA ARG A 611 -1.31 0.37 17.63
C ARG A 611 -0.72 1.26 18.71
N VAL A 612 0.58 1.56 18.60
CA VAL A 612 1.24 2.48 19.52
C VAL A 612 0.75 3.92 19.33
N LEU A 613 0.54 4.39 18.09
CA LEU A 613 -0.05 5.71 17.83
C LEU A 613 -1.43 5.87 18.49
N ALA A 614 -2.27 4.84 18.44
CA ALA A 614 -3.60 4.86 19.07
C ALA A 614 -3.56 4.94 20.60
N MET A 615 -2.42 4.63 21.23
CA MET A 615 -2.22 4.73 22.68
C MET A 615 -1.78 6.13 23.13
N VAL A 616 -1.33 7.00 22.21
CA VAL A 616 -0.86 8.35 22.54
C VAL A 616 -2.04 9.31 22.57
N ASP A 617 -2.45 9.82 23.73
CA ASP A 617 -3.55 10.82 23.81
C ASP A 617 -3.13 12.20 23.35
N GLU A 618 -1.89 12.60 23.65
CA GLU A 618 -1.41 13.95 23.42
C GLU A 618 -1.26 14.21 21.91
N PRO A 619 -2.05 15.12 21.30
CA PRO A 619 -2.07 15.29 19.85
C PRO A 619 -0.71 15.64 19.26
N VAL A 620 0.06 16.48 19.96
CA VAL A 620 1.41 16.89 19.55
C VAL A 620 2.35 15.68 19.56
N ALA A 621 2.37 14.89 20.63
CA ALA A 621 3.21 13.70 20.69
C ALA A 621 2.81 12.62 19.68
N ARG A 622 1.51 12.50 19.38
CA ARG A 622 0.98 11.58 18.36
C ARG A 622 1.45 11.99 16.97
N ALA A 623 1.35 13.27 16.63
CA ALA A 623 1.85 13.82 15.36
C ALA A 623 3.38 13.68 15.25
N GLU A 624 4.13 14.03 16.31
CA GLU A 624 5.58 13.84 16.39
C GLU A 624 5.97 12.37 16.14
N LEU A 625 5.30 11.43 16.82
CA LEU A 625 5.52 10.00 16.64
C LEU A 625 5.19 9.57 15.20
N GLY A 626 4.04 10.00 14.66
CA GLY A 626 3.64 9.74 13.27
C GLY A 626 4.72 10.16 12.27
N GLY A 627 5.25 11.37 12.42
CA GLY A 627 6.32 11.92 11.59
C GLY A 627 7.63 11.11 11.62
N VAL A 628 8.01 10.55 12.77
CA VAL A 628 9.29 9.84 12.93
C VAL A 628 9.23 8.34 12.66
N LEU A 629 8.03 7.77 12.51
CA LEU A 629 7.88 6.34 12.18
C LEU A 629 8.40 5.99 10.78
N ASP A 630 8.32 6.92 9.83
CA ASP A 630 8.91 6.74 8.48
C ASP A 630 10.44 6.95 8.44
N THR A 631 11.02 7.55 9.49
CA THR A 631 12.47 7.77 9.55
C THR A 631 13.16 6.48 10.01
N PRO A 632 14.17 5.96 9.29
CA PRO A 632 14.94 4.81 9.77
C PRO A 632 15.54 5.10 11.15
N MET A 633 15.48 4.13 12.08
CA MET A 633 15.97 4.32 13.45
C MET A 633 17.43 4.83 13.48
N ARG A 634 18.28 4.32 12.58
CA ARG A 634 19.69 4.74 12.47
C ARG A 634 19.85 6.24 12.21
N ASP A 635 18.92 6.85 11.48
CA ASP A 635 18.98 8.28 11.18
C ASP A 635 18.50 9.11 12.37
N LEU A 636 17.52 8.62 13.15
CA LEU A 636 17.14 9.22 14.42
C LEU A 636 18.26 9.11 15.46
N GLU A 637 18.96 7.98 15.53
CA GLU A 637 20.07 7.78 16.47
C GLU A 637 21.24 8.74 16.21
N ARG A 638 21.42 9.19 14.96
CA ARG A 638 22.42 10.21 14.58
C ARG A 638 22.06 11.61 15.08
N LEU A 639 20.82 11.85 15.49
CA LEU A 639 20.38 13.13 16.05
C LEU A 639 20.82 13.30 17.51
N ALA A 640 21.25 12.23 18.18
CA ALA A 640 21.79 12.35 19.52
C ALA A 640 23.13 13.12 19.49
N PRO A 641 23.32 14.17 20.33
CA PRO A 641 24.52 15.03 20.26
C PRO A 641 25.83 14.27 20.49
N THR A 642 25.81 13.24 21.34
CA THR A 642 26.95 12.37 21.60
C THR A 642 26.53 10.91 21.69
N ALA A 643 27.48 9.98 21.51
CA ALA A 643 27.25 8.56 21.76
C ALA A 643 26.90 8.26 23.23
N GLY A 644 27.35 9.11 24.17
CA GLY A 644 26.97 9.04 25.58
C GLY A 644 25.50 9.35 25.79
N ASP A 645 24.99 10.40 25.14
CA ASP A 645 23.59 10.79 25.21
C ASP A 645 22.67 9.74 24.60
N LEU A 646 23.08 9.15 23.46
CA LEU A 646 22.34 8.04 22.84
C LEU A 646 22.24 6.83 23.78
N LYS A 647 23.33 6.48 24.47
CA LYS A 647 23.31 5.39 25.46
C LYS A 647 22.41 5.75 26.65
N ALA A 648 22.50 6.99 27.14
CA ALA A 648 21.71 7.46 28.27
C ALA A 648 20.20 7.43 27.97
N VAL A 649 19.78 7.96 26.82
CA VAL A 649 18.34 7.95 26.44
C VAL A 649 17.81 6.53 26.26
N LYS A 650 18.59 5.61 25.65
CA LYS A 650 18.18 4.20 25.49
C LYS A 650 17.98 3.50 26.83
N GLU A 651 18.92 3.68 27.76
CA GLU A 651 18.83 3.08 29.09
C GLU A 651 17.68 3.68 29.90
N SER A 652 17.49 5.00 29.80
CA SER A 652 16.40 5.72 30.47
C SER A 652 15.03 5.27 29.94
N VAL A 653 14.85 5.16 28.61
CA VAL A 653 13.64 4.60 28.00
C VAL A 653 13.39 3.18 28.50
N ARG A 654 14.37 2.29 28.41
CA ARG A 654 14.23 0.89 28.86
C ARG A 654 13.83 0.81 30.35
N SER A 655 14.51 1.57 31.21
CA SER A 655 14.21 1.57 32.64
C SER A 655 12.80 2.06 32.95
N GLN A 656 12.29 3.03 32.17
CA GLN A 656 10.95 3.59 32.36
C GLN A 656 9.85 2.72 31.74
N MET A 657 10.18 1.95 30.68
CA MET A 657 9.28 0.98 30.04
C MET A 657 9.18 -0.34 30.82
N ALA A 658 10.12 -0.66 31.71
CA ALA A 658 10.14 -1.92 32.46
C ALA A 658 8.80 -2.33 33.15
N PRO A 659 8.00 -1.40 33.73
CA PRO A 659 6.68 -1.77 34.27
C PRO A 659 5.67 -2.21 33.20
N ILE A 660 5.75 -1.64 32.00
CA ILE A 660 4.92 -2.02 30.84
C ILE A 660 5.37 -3.38 30.32
N ASP A 661 6.67 -3.60 30.19
CA ASP A 661 7.22 -4.91 29.81
C ASP A 661 6.73 -6.00 30.76
N GLN A 662 6.77 -5.74 32.07
CA GLN A 662 6.27 -6.66 33.09
C GLN A 662 4.75 -6.89 32.96
N ALA A 663 3.98 -5.85 32.60
CA ALA A 663 2.55 -5.96 32.44
C ALA A 663 2.14 -6.75 31.18
N LEU A 664 2.96 -6.65 30.12
CA LEU A 664 2.77 -7.35 28.87
C LEU A 664 3.40 -8.75 28.87
N ALA A 665 4.33 -9.07 29.76
CA ALA A 665 5.10 -10.31 29.75
C ALA A 665 4.29 -11.62 29.69
N HIS A 666 3.00 -11.57 30.04
CA HIS A 666 2.11 -12.73 30.04
C HIS A 666 1.03 -12.71 28.95
N ALA A 667 0.91 -11.63 28.18
CA ALA A 667 0.06 -11.63 26.99
C ALA A 667 0.73 -12.47 25.89
N PRO A 668 -0.02 -13.23 25.07
CA PRO A 668 0.55 -14.10 24.03
C PRO A 668 1.53 -13.41 23.07
N ASP A 669 1.26 -12.17 22.70
CA ASP A 669 2.12 -11.30 21.86
C ASP A 669 2.75 -10.14 22.65
N GLY A 670 2.72 -10.23 23.98
CA GLY A 670 3.15 -9.18 24.88
C GLY A 670 4.62 -8.77 24.76
N PRO A 671 5.60 -9.70 24.66
CA PRO A 671 6.99 -9.33 24.44
C PRO A 671 7.21 -8.54 23.15
N GLN A 672 6.46 -8.87 22.09
CA GLN A 672 6.51 -8.12 20.84
C GLN A 672 5.92 -6.72 21.01
N ARG A 673 4.73 -6.60 21.63
CA ARG A 673 4.10 -5.30 21.93
C ARG A 673 4.98 -4.40 22.80
N ALA A 674 5.61 -4.98 23.83
CA ALA A 674 6.56 -4.28 24.70
C ALA A 674 7.73 -3.69 23.91
N ALA A 675 8.36 -4.49 23.05
CA ALA A 675 9.45 -4.04 22.19
C ALA A 675 9.02 -2.96 21.18
N GLU A 676 7.80 -3.08 20.63
CA GLU A 676 7.22 -2.08 19.73
C GLU A 676 6.99 -0.73 20.44
N MET A 677 6.47 -0.76 21.66
CA MET A 677 6.29 0.43 22.49
C MET A 677 7.62 1.05 22.93
N GLU A 678 8.62 0.24 23.33
CA GLU A 678 9.97 0.71 23.66
C GLU A 678 10.62 1.38 22.44
N ALA A 679 10.49 0.78 21.25
CA ALA A 679 11.00 1.35 20.02
C ALA A 679 10.33 2.68 19.66
N ALA A 680 9.01 2.78 19.83
CA ALA A 680 8.28 4.03 19.64
C ALA A 680 8.68 5.10 20.66
N ALA A 681 8.87 4.72 21.93
CA ALA A 681 9.32 5.61 23.00
C ALA A 681 10.69 6.18 22.67
N LEU A 682 11.60 5.33 22.21
CA LEU A 682 12.94 5.74 21.80
C LEU A 682 12.91 6.70 20.61
N ARG A 683 12.08 6.44 19.59
CA ARG A 683 11.92 7.34 18.43
C ARG A 683 11.45 8.73 18.87
N LEU A 684 10.42 8.78 19.71
CA LEU A 684 9.87 10.02 20.23
C LEU A 684 10.89 10.75 21.13
N ALA A 685 11.63 10.02 21.96
CA ALA A 685 12.68 10.60 22.80
C ALA A 685 13.81 11.21 21.96
N LEU A 686 14.29 10.51 20.92
CA LEU A 686 15.32 11.03 20.00
C LEU A 686 14.84 12.28 19.25
N ARG A 687 13.56 12.33 18.86
CA ARG A 687 12.95 13.52 18.27
C ARG A 687 12.92 14.70 19.23
N ARG A 688 12.60 14.47 20.50
CA ARG A 688 12.60 15.52 21.54
C ARG A 688 14.02 15.99 21.88
N MET A 689 15.01 15.09 21.83
CA MET A 689 16.42 15.47 21.94
C MET A 689 16.87 16.38 20.80
N GLN A 690 16.39 16.15 19.57
CA GLN A 690 16.63 17.07 18.45
C GLN A 690 16.07 18.48 18.73
N GLY A 691 14.98 18.57 19.51
CA GLY A 691 14.42 19.83 20.02
C GLY A 691 15.15 20.42 21.23
N GLY A 692 16.27 19.85 21.66
CA GLY A 692 17.09 20.35 22.77
C GLY A 692 16.80 19.75 24.14
N ALA A 693 15.92 18.75 24.26
CA ALA A 693 15.67 18.07 25.52
C ALA A 693 16.87 17.22 25.97
N ALA A 694 17.20 17.24 27.26
CA ALA A 694 18.21 16.36 27.85
C ALA A 694 17.77 14.88 27.78
N PRO A 695 18.70 13.89 27.73
CA PRO A 695 18.35 12.48 27.52
C PRO A 695 17.27 11.93 28.45
N ASP A 696 17.37 12.16 29.76
CA ASP A 696 16.38 11.67 30.74
C ASP A 696 15.03 12.39 30.59
N ALA A 697 15.03 13.71 30.37
CA ALA A 697 13.81 14.47 30.16
C ALA A 697 13.10 14.06 28.87
N ALA A 698 13.86 13.79 27.81
CA ALA A 698 13.34 13.30 26.54
C ALA A 698 12.73 11.90 26.67
N ALA A 699 13.43 10.98 27.37
CA ALA A 699 12.94 9.64 27.66
C ALA A 699 11.66 9.68 28.51
N SER A 700 11.65 10.44 29.61
CA SER A 700 10.47 10.57 30.47
C SER A 700 9.28 11.17 29.76
N GLY A 701 9.47 12.27 29.04
CA GLY A 701 8.38 12.85 28.27
C GLY A 701 7.83 11.88 27.22
N ALA A 702 8.69 11.12 26.55
CA ALA A 702 8.25 10.17 25.53
C ALA A 702 7.46 8.99 26.12
N VAL A 703 7.93 8.42 27.23
CA VAL A 703 7.22 7.34 27.94
C VAL A 703 5.91 7.85 28.54
N GLU A 704 5.89 9.05 29.13
CA GLU A 704 4.67 9.68 29.64
C GLU A 704 3.64 9.90 28.53
N ALA A 705 4.07 10.39 27.36
CA ALA A 705 3.18 10.57 26.21
C ALA A 705 2.59 9.25 25.69
N LEU A 706 3.39 8.18 25.63
CA LEU A 706 2.91 6.84 25.25
C LEU A 706 1.99 6.21 26.29
N THR A 707 2.15 6.57 27.55
CA THR A 707 1.36 6.03 28.67
C THR A 707 0.24 6.95 29.13
N SER A 708 0.00 8.05 28.41
CA SER A 708 -0.98 9.06 28.84
C SER A 708 -2.39 8.50 28.94
N ARG A 709 -2.70 7.46 28.15
CA ARG A 709 -3.98 6.73 28.17
C ARG A 709 -4.05 5.55 29.12
N MET A 710 -2.97 5.24 29.84
CA MET A 710 -2.87 4.02 30.63
C MET A 710 -2.56 4.29 32.10
N ASP A 711 -3.21 3.53 32.97
CA ASP A 711 -2.82 3.30 34.34
C ASP A 711 -1.97 2.02 34.41
N ILE A 712 -0.84 2.11 35.10
CA ILE A 712 0.01 0.96 35.43
C ILE A 712 -0.36 0.51 36.84
N VAL A 713 -1.16 -0.56 36.94
CA VAL A 713 -1.68 -1.09 38.20
C VAL A 713 -0.74 -2.16 38.75
N ARG A 714 -0.23 -1.98 39.97
CA ARG A 714 0.65 -2.95 40.63
C ARG A 714 -0.15 -3.89 41.54
N GLN A 715 -0.15 -5.18 41.21
CA GLN A 715 -0.83 -6.24 41.95
C GLN A 715 0.22 -7.17 42.57
N GLY A 716 0.80 -6.76 43.71
CA GLY A 716 1.91 -7.48 44.33
C GLY A 716 3.17 -7.47 43.46
N ALA A 717 3.60 -8.64 42.99
CA ALA A 717 4.75 -8.79 42.09
C ALA A 717 4.37 -8.70 40.60
N ALA A 718 3.11 -8.43 40.28
CA ALA A 718 2.62 -8.29 38.92
C ALA A 718 2.25 -6.83 38.62
N THR A 719 2.24 -6.53 37.32
CA THR A 719 1.77 -5.25 36.81
C THR A 719 0.68 -5.53 35.77
N ALA A 720 -0.36 -4.71 35.71
CA ALA A 720 -1.40 -4.76 34.69
C ALA A 720 -1.63 -3.37 34.11
N LEU A 721 -2.02 -3.29 32.84
CA LEU A 721 -2.35 -2.03 32.17
C LEU A 721 -3.87 -1.87 32.11
N ALA A 722 -4.39 -0.72 32.50
CA ALA A 722 -5.79 -0.35 32.31
C ALA A 722 -5.88 1.03 31.66
N PRO A 723 -7.02 1.42 31.07
CA PRO A 723 -7.22 2.80 30.63
C PRO A 723 -7.05 3.78 31.80
N ARG A 724 -6.60 5.00 31.50
CA ARG A 724 -6.36 6.06 32.48
C ARG A 724 -7.59 6.30 33.35
N GLY A 725 -7.45 6.23 34.67
CA GLY A 725 -8.56 6.36 35.63
C GLY A 725 -9.43 5.11 35.81
N TRP A 726 -9.08 3.97 35.19
CA TRP A 726 -9.80 2.70 35.33
C TRP A 726 -9.05 1.70 36.20
N GLY A 727 -7.76 1.90 36.48
CA GLY A 727 -6.92 0.90 37.14
C GLY A 727 -7.49 0.37 38.46
N GLY A 728 -7.79 1.27 39.40
CA GLY A 728 -8.34 0.89 40.71
C GLY A 728 -9.76 0.31 40.64
N ARG A 729 -10.58 0.77 39.68
CA ARG A 729 -11.95 0.25 39.48
C ARG A 729 -11.93 -1.18 38.94
N THR A 730 -11.08 -1.41 37.94
CA THR A 730 -10.88 -2.72 37.32
C THR A 730 -10.32 -3.72 38.34
N GLU A 731 -9.38 -3.29 39.19
CA GLU A 731 -8.85 -4.11 40.28
C GLU A 731 -9.92 -4.48 41.32
N ALA A 732 -10.74 -3.52 41.74
CA ALA A 732 -11.84 -3.78 42.67
C ALA A 732 -12.88 -4.75 42.07
N TYR A 733 -13.29 -4.52 40.82
CA TYR A 733 -14.26 -5.38 40.14
C TYR A 733 -13.71 -6.79 39.90
N GLY A 734 -12.48 -6.92 39.40
CA GLY A 734 -11.81 -8.21 39.24
C GLY A 734 -11.67 -8.96 40.57
N SER A 735 -11.41 -8.26 41.67
CA SER A 735 -11.36 -8.87 43.00
C SER A 735 -12.72 -9.39 43.47
N GLN A 736 -13.81 -8.67 43.16
CA GLN A 736 -15.18 -9.12 43.42
C GLN A 736 -15.51 -10.38 42.63
N LEU A 737 -15.18 -10.42 41.33
CA LEU A 737 -15.39 -11.59 40.48
C LEU A 737 -14.67 -12.83 41.04
N VAL A 738 -13.39 -12.71 41.39
CA VAL A 738 -12.59 -13.83 41.94
C VAL A 738 -13.10 -14.29 43.30
N THR A 739 -13.61 -13.38 44.12
CA THR A 739 -14.18 -13.71 45.44
C THR A 739 -15.51 -14.45 45.32
N ALA A 740 -16.32 -14.09 44.32
CA ALA A 740 -17.61 -14.71 44.06
C ALA A 740 -17.52 -16.15 43.52
N LEU A 741 -16.38 -16.55 42.96
CA LEU A 741 -16.18 -17.90 42.44
C LEU A 741 -16.29 -18.98 43.53
N THR A 742 -16.97 -20.07 43.17
CA THR A 742 -17.07 -21.33 43.91
C THR A 742 -16.34 -22.45 43.16
N PRO A 743 -16.06 -23.60 43.80
CA PRO A 743 -15.40 -24.72 43.11
C PRO A 743 -16.17 -25.21 41.87
N ALA A 744 -17.51 -25.07 41.84
CA ALA A 744 -18.32 -25.48 40.70
C ALA A 744 -18.12 -24.60 39.46
N ASP A 745 -17.66 -23.35 39.65
CA ASP A 745 -17.48 -22.36 38.58
C ASP A 745 -16.14 -22.50 37.85
N VAL A 746 -15.19 -23.26 38.40
CA VAL A 746 -13.84 -23.45 37.83
C VAL A 746 -13.77 -24.80 37.12
N ALA A 747 -13.11 -24.84 35.95
CA ALA A 747 -12.85 -26.08 35.23
C ALA A 747 -12.03 -27.05 36.08
N ASP A 748 -12.34 -28.34 36.01
CA ASP A 748 -11.47 -29.36 36.56
C ASP A 748 -10.17 -29.44 35.73
N PRO A 749 -8.99 -29.17 36.32
CA PRO A 749 -7.73 -29.25 35.59
C PRO A 749 -7.34 -30.71 35.22
N GLY A 750 -8.11 -31.69 35.69
CA GLY A 750 -7.80 -33.10 35.55
C GLY A 750 -6.69 -33.54 36.51
N PRO A 751 -6.41 -34.84 36.58
CA PRO A 751 -5.33 -35.36 37.42
C PRO A 751 -3.98 -34.82 36.93
N SER A 752 -3.22 -34.20 37.85
CA SER A 752 -1.84 -33.79 37.53
C SER A 752 -0.98 -35.03 37.27
N PRO A 753 -0.12 -35.04 36.23
CA PRO A 753 0.77 -36.17 35.95
C PRO A 753 1.63 -36.51 37.18
N GLY A 754 1.47 -37.72 37.72
CA GLY A 754 2.23 -38.21 38.89
C GLY A 754 1.66 -37.86 40.27
N ALA A 755 0.54 -37.14 40.35
CA ALA A 755 -0.17 -36.94 41.63
C ALA A 755 -1.08 -38.13 41.93
N LEU A 756 -1.27 -38.44 43.22
CA LEU A 756 -2.33 -39.37 43.65
C LEU A 756 -3.69 -38.85 43.13
N PRO A 757 -4.60 -39.73 42.67
CA PRO A 757 -5.90 -39.31 42.18
C PRO A 757 -6.71 -38.68 43.32
N ALA A 758 -6.73 -37.35 43.35
CA ALA A 758 -7.73 -36.59 44.11
C ALA A 758 -9.07 -36.68 43.37
N ASP A 759 -10.21 -36.61 44.06
CA ASP A 759 -11.51 -36.48 43.40
C ASP A 759 -11.67 -35.13 42.69
N GLU A 760 -12.65 -35.02 41.79
CA GLU A 760 -12.90 -33.81 41.01
C GLU A 760 -13.18 -32.59 41.90
N ALA A 761 -13.92 -32.76 43.00
CA ALA A 761 -14.24 -31.68 43.93
C ALA A 761 -12.98 -31.08 44.56
N THR A 762 -12.04 -31.94 44.98
CA THR A 762 -10.75 -31.53 45.55
C THR A 762 -9.87 -30.82 44.51
N ARG A 763 -9.85 -31.31 43.26
CA ARG A 763 -9.09 -30.66 42.17
C ARG A 763 -9.64 -29.29 41.83
N ARG A 764 -10.96 -29.14 41.75
CA ARG A 764 -11.63 -27.85 41.51
C ARG A 764 -11.41 -26.87 42.66
N ALA A 765 -11.45 -27.33 43.92
CA ALA A 765 -11.13 -26.49 45.08
C ALA A 765 -9.69 -25.97 45.02
N ALA A 766 -8.72 -26.82 44.68
CA ALA A 766 -7.33 -26.41 44.49
C ALA A 766 -7.15 -25.44 43.30
N ALA A 767 -7.90 -25.62 42.20
CA ALA A 767 -7.91 -24.71 41.06
C ALA A 767 -8.49 -23.33 41.44
N LEU A 768 -9.55 -23.29 42.24
CA LEU A 768 -10.12 -22.04 42.78
C LEU A 768 -9.12 -21.32 43.68
N ASP A 769 -8.44 -22.03 44.58
CA ASP A 769 -7.42 -21.43 45.43
C ASP A 769 -6.24 -20.87 44.61
N ALA A 770 -5.82 -21.58 43.56
CA ALA A 770 -4.81 -21.10 42.62
C ALA A 770 -5.29 -19.86 41.82
N ALA A 771 -6.56 -19.81 41.43
CA ALA A 771 -7.17 -18.64 40.79
C ALA A 771 -7.23 -17.43 41.74
N ARG A 772 -7.56 -17.64 43.03
CA ARG A 772 -7.58 -16.61 44.07
C ARG A 772 -6.19 -16.08 44.40
N ALA A 773 -5.18 -16.94 44.44
CA ALA A 773 -3.78 -16.56 44.58
C ALA A 773 -3.14 -16.00 43.30
N GLY A 774 -3.87 -16.05 42.18
CA GLY A 774 -3.46 -15.58 40.88
C GLY A 774 -3.32 -14.06 40.75
N ARG A 775 -3.19 -13.59 39.50
CA ARG A 775 -3.03 -12.18 39.14
C ARG A 775 -3.78 -11.82 37.88
N TRP A 776 -4.17 -10.56 37.74
CA TRP A 776 -4.71 -10.05 36.49
C TRP A 776 -3.58 -9.56 35.59
N VAL A 777 -3.69 -9.83 34.29
CA VAL A 777 -2.81 -9.27 33.26
C VAL A 777 -3.68 -8.77 32.10
N ILE A 778 -3.14 -7.93 31.23
CA ILE A 778 -3.91 -7.50 30.05
C ILE A 778 -4.24 -8.70 29.15
N ASN A 779 -5.45 -8.73 28.60
CA ASN A 779 -5.84 -9.76 27.64
C ASN A 779 -5.18 -9.52 26.26
N ASP A 780 -5.32 -10.50 25.37
CA ASP A 780 -4.79 -10.44 24.00
C ASP A 780 -5.42 -9.31 23.17
N THR A 781 -6.67 -8.97 23.41
CA THR A 781 -7.39 -7.87 22.73
C THR A 781 -7.10 -6.47 23.29
N SER A 782 -6.34 -6.35 24.38
CA SER A 782 -6.07 -5.10 25.10
C SER A 782 -7.30 -4.31 25.57
N ASP A 783 -8.48 -4.92 25.56
CA ASP A 783 -9.75 -4.31 25.98
C ASP A 783 -10.18 -4.78 27.38
N GLY A 784 -9.33 -5.52 28.08
CA GLY A 784 -9.65 -6.08 29.38
C GLY A 784 -8.49 -6.77 30.06
N TRP A 785 -8.81 -7.47 31.15
CA TRP A 785 -7.85 -8.30 31.87
C TRP A 785 -8.23 -9.77 31.83
N VAL A 786 -7.21 -10.64 31.79
CA VAL A 786 -7.33 -12.09 31.95
C VAL A 786 -6.73 -12.50 33.29
N ARG A 787 -7.41 -13.41 34.01
CA ARG A 787 -6.91 -13.93 35.28
C ARG A 787 -5.96 -15.08 35.01
N LEU A 788 -4.72 -14.94 35.48
CA LEU A 788 -3.76 -16.03 35.54
C LEU A 788 -3.75 -16.63 36.95
N ASP A 789 -3.62 -17.95 37.05
CA ASP A 789 -3.41 -18.63 38.32
C ASP A 789 -1.99 -18.38 38.88
N ALA A 790 -1.70 -18.93 40.07
CA ALA A 790 -0.38 -18.81 40.70
C ALA A 790 0.78 -19.40 39.87
N ARG A 791 0.50 -20.21 38.84
CA ARG A 791 1.48 -20.81 37.91
C ARG A 791 1.60 -20.01 36.61
N GLY A 792 0.84 -18.93 36.45
CA GLY A 792 0.80 -18.10 35.26
C GLY A 792 -0.05 -18.67 34.12
N GLN A 793 -0.93 -19.64 34.38
CA GLN A 793 -1.85 -20.20 33.39
C GLN A 793 -3.21 -19.47 33.44
N PRO A 794 -3.88 -19.22 32.30
CA PRO A 794 -5.23 -18.64 32.32
C PRO A 794 -6.21 -19.50 33.12
N VAL A 795 -6.93 -18.88 34.05
CA VAL A 795 -7.97 -19.56 34.84
C VAL A 795 -9.12 -19.92 33.91
N ARG A 796 -9.47 -21.20 33.82
CA ARG A 796 -10.61 -21.68 33.03
C ARG A 796 -11.85 -21.86 33.90
N LEU A 797 -12.98 -21.37 33.45
CA LEU A 797 -14.29 -21.56 34.08
C LEU A 797 -14.88 -22.92 33.67
N ALA A 798 -15.90 -23.39 34.39
CA ALA A 798 -16.49 -24.72 34.21
C ALA A 798 -17.13 -24.95 32.83
N ASP A 799 -17.49 -23.88 32.13
CA ASP A 799 -17.95 -23.89 30.74
C ASP A 799 -16.80 -23.96 29.70
N GLY A 800 -15.55 -23.99 30.17
CA GLY A 800 -14.33 -24.04 29.36
C GLY A 800 -13.79 -22.68 28.93
N SER A 801 -14.52 -21.60 29.18
CA SER A 801 -14.09 -20.22 28.89
C SER A 801 -12.94 -19.80 29.81
N ILE A 802 -12.21 -18.76 29.40
CA ILE A 802 -11.16 -18.17 30.23
C ILE A 802 -11.78 -17.07 31.08
N MET A 803 -11.44 -17.02 32.37
CA MET A 803 -11.85 -15.94 33.25
C MET A 803 -11.17 -14.63 32.81
N GLN A 804 -11.96 -13.77 32.19
CA GLN A 804 -11.56 -12.46 31.73
C GLN A 804 -12.66 -11.44 32.07
N LEU A 805 -12.28 -10.16 32.13
CA LEU A 805 -13.20 -9.03 32.24
C LEU A 805 -12.85 -8.04 31.13
N SER A 806 -13.84 -7.47 30.45
CA SER A 806 -13.63 -6.30 29.59
C SER A 806 -13.67 -5.02 30.43
N PHE A 807 -12.91 -4.00 30.05
CA PHE A 807 -13.04 -2.67 30.65
C PHE A 807 -14.46 -2.12 30.46
N GLY A 808 -15.16 -2.48 29.37
CA GLY A 808 -16.55 -2.10 29.16
C GLY A 808 -17.54 -2.72 30.17
N ASP A 809 -17.19 -3.86 30.77
CA ASP A 809 -18.03 -4.55 31.77
C ASP A 809 -17.82 -4.01 33.18
N VAL A 810 -16.71 -3.31 33.43
CA VAL A 810 -16.44 -2.68 34.71
C VAL A 810 -17.47 -1.57 34.89
N PRO A 811 -18.40 -1.69 35.87
CA PRO A 811 -19.44 -0.70 36.05
C PRO A 811 -18.81 0.69 36.12
N SER A 812 -19.28 1.61 35.27
CA SER A 812 -19.00 3.02 35.48
C SER A 812 -19.36 3.31 36.93
N ALA A 813 -18.48 3.98 37.69
CA ALA A 813 -18.78 4.32 39.08
C ALA A 813 -20.21 4.89 39.15
N PRO A 814 -21.03 4.59 40.17
CA PRO A 814 -22.22 5.38 40.38
C PRO A 814 -21.75 6.83 40.30
N ALA A 815 -22.35 7.60 39.38
CA ALA A 815 -22.01 9.00 39.21
C ALA A 815 -21.92 9.57 40.62
N TRP A 816 -20.77 10.18 40.96
CA TRP A 816 -20.69 10.96 42.20
C TRP A 816 -22.01 11.74 42.28
N PRO A 817 -22.75 11.69 43.41
CA PRO A 817 -24.01 12.43 43.51
C PRO A 817 -23.70 13.83 43.00
N ASP A 818 -24.44 14.28 41.99
CA ASP A 818 -24.14 15.51 41.27
C ASP A 818 -23.69 16.56 42.29
N PRO A 819 -22.57 17.27 42.07
CA PRO A 819 -22.29 18.44 42.89
C PRO A 819 -23.57 19.27 42.90
N PRO A 820 -24.01 19.78 44.09
CA PRO A 820 -25.29 20.46 44.21
C PRO A 820 -25.40 21.48 43.08
N ASP A 821 -26.60 21.53 42.49
CA ASP A 821 -26.94 22.23 41.26
C ASP A 821 -26.22 23.58 41.03
N LEU A 822 -26.27 24.06 39.79
CA LEU A 822 -25.73 25.36 39.38
C LEU A 822 -26.13 26.54 40.31
N GLU A 823 -27.22 26.42 41.07
CA GLU A 823 -27.68 27.37 42.07
C GLU A 823 -26.74 27.47 43.29
N GLY A 824 -26.09 26.36 43.66
CA GLY A 824 -25.06 26.30 44.70
C GLY A 824 -23.74 26.99 44.31
N ARG A 825 -23.36 26.92 43.02
CA ARG A 825 -22.14 27.57 42.49
C ARG A 825 -22.31 29.08 42.27
N ALA A 826 -23.48 29.53 41.85
CA ALA A 826 -23.77 30.96 41.63
C ALA A 826 -23.63 31.80 42.92
N ARG A 827 -23.98 31.23 44.08
CA ARG A 827 -23.86 31.92 45.38
C ARG A 827 -22.41 32.13 45.85
N GLN A 828 -21.46 31.34 45.36
CA GLN A 828 -20.05 31.45 45.77
C GLN A 828 -19.26 32.53 45.00
N MET A 829 -19.72 32.96 43.81
CA MET A 829 -18.91 33.83 42.93
C MET A 829 -19.25 35.33 42.93
N ARG A 830 -20.26 35.80 43.68
CA ARG A 830 -20.61 37.24 43.84
C ARG A 830 -20.55 38.06 42.53
N VAL A 831 -21.12 37.55 41.45
CA VAL A 831 -21.35 38.33 40.21
C VAL A 831 -22.84 38.60 40.10
N THR A 832 -23.24 39.80 39.67
CA THR A 832 -24.66 40.19 39.61
C THR A 832 -25.36 39.54 38.41
N ASP A 833 -26.67 39.25 38.55
CA ASP A 833 -27.50 38.62 37.51
C ASP A 833 -27.48 39.35 36.15
N GLU A 834 -27.17 40.64 36.15
CA GLU A 834 -27.10 41.47 34.95
C GLU A 834 -25.76 41.31 34.20
N GLN A 835 -24.67 40.99 34.91
CA GLN A 835 -23.37 40.68 34.32
C GLN A 835 -23.32 39.25 33.75
N ALA A 836 -24.00 38.28 34.38
CA ALA A 836 -24.14 36.92 33.85
C ALA A 836 -24.97 36.87 32.56
N ARG A 837 -26.01 37.73 32.44
CA ARG A 837 -26.84 37.84 31.23
C ARG A 837 -26.18 38.54 30.05
N GLN A 838 -25.12 39.32 30.29
CA GLN A 838 -24.38 40.02 29.23
C GLN A 838 -23.25 39.17 28.63
N MET A 839 -22.80 38.10 29.31
CA MET A 839 -21.71 37.27 28.82
C MET A 839 -22.16 35.96 28.13
N LEU A 840 -23.41 35.53 28.29
CA LEU A 840 -24.03 34.36 27.63
C LEU A 840 -25.58 34.46 27.66
N VAL A 841 -26.30 33.85 26.70
CA VAL A 841 -27.70 33.42 26.91
C VAL A 841 -27.69 31.89 27.02
N GLY A 842 -27.27 31.40 28.19
CA GLY A 842 -26.98 29.98 28.43
C GLY A 842 -25.74 29.46 27.69
N ASP A 843 -25.53 28.15 27.72
CA ASP A 843 -24.32 27.49 27.19
C ASP A 843 -24.29 27.35 25.64
N ARG A 844 -25.08 28.11 24.84
CA ARG A 844 -25.11 28.01 23.36
C ARG A 844 -25.46 29.33 22.62
N PRO A 845 -25.08 29.51 21.32
CA PRO A 845 -25.38 30.71 20.53
C PRO A 845 -26.84 30.83 20.07
N LYS A 846 -27.28 32.08 19.85
CA LYS A 846 -28.65 32.52 19.57
C LYS A 846 -29.10 32.20 18.13
N ILE A 847 -30.22 31.47 17.99
CA ILE A 847 -30.91 31.20 16.71
C ILE A 847 -31.75 32.42 16.31
N VAL A 848 -31.68 32.86 15.05
CA VAL A 848 -32.56 33.90 14.49
C VAL A 848 -33.37 33.34 13.33
N THR A 849 -34.67 33.65 13.33
CA THR A 849 -35.61 33.30 12.24
C THR A 849 -35.48 34.31 11.11
N LEU A 850 -35.01 33.86 9.95
CA LEU A 850 -34.80 34.72 8.78
C LEU A 850 -36.10 34.89 7.95
N TYR A 851 -36.97 33.87 7.94
CA TYR A 851 -38.33 33.86 7.35
C TYR A 851 -39.24 32.81 8.03
N PRO A 852 -40.59 32.83 7.83
CA PRO A 852 -41.49 31.82 8.40
C PRO A 852 -41.10 30.40 7.94
N GLY A 853 -40.64 29.57 8.89
CA GLY A 853 -40.22 28.18 8.66
C GLY A 853 -38.71 27.93 8.52
N MET A 854 -37.83 28.94 8.73
CA MET A 854 -36.37 28.75 8.64
C MET A 854 -35.62 29.35 9.84
N SER A 855 -34.59 28.64 10.31
CA SER A 855 -33.69 29.04 11.42
C SER A 855 -32.23 28.73 11.08
N GLY A 856 -31.28 29.62 11.43
CA GLY A 856 -29.83 29.45 11.18
C GLY A 856 -28.94 30.22 12.17
N TYR A 857 -27.63 29.95 12.13
CA TYR A 857 -26.59 30.52 13.03
C TYR A 857 -25.70 31.55 12.31
N TRP A 858 -25.04 32.43 13.06
CA TRP A 858 -24.06 33.41 12.55
C TRP A 858 -22.63 32.94 12.86
N GLY A 859 -21.73 33.00 11.87
CA GLY A 859 -20.28 32.77 12.00
C GLY A 859 -19.49 33.94 11.38
N GLU A 860 -18.23 34.12 11.78
CA GLU A 860 -17.36 35.20 11.29
C GLU A 860 -16.93 35.02 9.82
N GLU A 861 -16.35 36.08 9.24
CA GLU A 861 -16.25 36.47 7.82
C GLU A 861 -15.58 35.48 6.83
N THR A 862 -15.31 34.23 7.20
CA THR A 862 -14.75 33.20 6.29
C THR A 862 -15.39 31.80 6.38
N GLU A 863 -16.46 31.61 7.16
CA GLU A 863 -17.14 30.30 7.23
C GLU A 863 -18.37 30.19 6.30
N GLN A 864 -18.44 29.06 5.57
CA GLN A 864 -19.55 28.73 4.68
C GLN A 864 -20.72 28.10 5.46
N LEU A 865 -21.95 28.58 5.22
CA LEU A 865 -23.18 28.06 5.83
C LEU A 865 -23.72 26.84 5.08
N THR A 866 -23.97 25.72 5.79
CA THR A 866 -24.67 24.53 5.27
C THR A 866 -26.14 24.52 5.66
N LYS A 867 -27.03 24.28 4.67
CA LYS A 867 -28.47 24.03 4.87
C LYS A 867 -28.82 22.58 4.58
N ASP A 868 -29.66 21.97 5.43
CA ASP A 868 -30.39 20.72 5.14
C ASP A 868 -31.79 21.06 4.60
N ASN A 869 -32.17 20.45 3.47
CA ASN A 869 -33.46 20.71 2.82
C ASN A 869 -34.31 19.43 2.80
N ASP A 870 -35.41 19.44 3.54
CA ASP A 870 -36.39 18.36 3.61
C ASP A 870 -37.55 18.68 2.63
N SER A 871 -37.67 17.89 1.56
CA SER A 871 -38.86 17.78 0.68
C SER A 871 -38.60 16.98 -0.62
N ALA A 872 -37.38 16.52 -0.90
CA ALA A 872 -37.07 15.74 -2.11
C ALA A 872 -36.45 14.34 -1.86
N GLY A 873 -36.35 13.88 -0.61
CA GLY A 873 -35.89 12.52 -0.31
C GLY A 873 -34.44 12.20 -0.68
N THR A 874 -33.59 13.21 -0.90
CA THR A 874 -32.14 13.05 -1.01
C THR A 874 -31.46 14.20 -0.26
N PRO A 875 -30.59 13.93 0.74
CA PRO A 875 -29.91 15.00 1.47
C PRO A 875 -28.97 15.72 0.50
N ARG A 876 -29.23 17.00 0.25
CA ARG A 876 -28.34 17.88 -0.50
C ARG A 876 -27.93 19.04 0.39
N ARG A 877 -26.63 19.29 0.52
CA ARG A 877 -26.11 20.46 1.24
C ARG A 877 -26.01 21.63 0.27
N LEU A 878 -26.64 22.75 0.62
CA LEU A 878 -26.56 24.01 -0.11
C LEU A 878 -25.58 24.94 0.61
N PHE A 879 -24.62 25.47 -0.15
CA PHE A 879 -23.69 26.50 0.29
C PHE A 879 -24.02 27.81 -0.42
N VAL A 880 -24.03 28.92 0.31
CA VAL A 880 -24.38 30.25 -0.20
C VAL A 880 -23.26 31.23 0.13
N GLN A 881 -22.75 31.94 -0.87
CA GLN A 881 -21.81 33.04 -0.70
C GLN A 881 -22.58 34.35 -0.60
N LEU A 882 -22.33 35.12 0.46
CA LEU A 882 -22.96 36.42 0.70
C LEU A 882 -21.96 37.56 0.46
N ASP A 883 -22.44 38.71 -0.03
CA ASP A 883 -21.64 39.93 -0.07
C ASP A 883 -21.56 40.56 1.33
N SER A 884 -20.75 41.62 1.45
CA SER A 884 -20.58 42.38 2.70
C SER A 884 -21.87 43.09 3.16
N ALA A 885 -22.93 43.10 2.36
CA ALA A 885 -24.26 43.60 2.73
C ALA A 885 -25.25 42.46 3.08
N GLY A 886 -24.77 41.20 3.14
CA GLY A 886 -25.58 40.02 3.46
C GLY A 886 -26.49 39.55 2.33
N ARG A 887 -26.25 39.98 1.08
CA ARG A 887 -27.02 39.54 -0.10
C ARG A 887 -26.33 38.36 -0.77
N GLU A 888 -27.11 37.38 -1.19
CA GLU A 888 -26.61 36.22 -1.92
C GLU A 888 -25.98 36.64 -3.25
N VAL A 889 -24.73 36.19 -3.45
CA VAL A 889 -23.93 36.47 -4.65
C VAL A 889 -23.76 35.19 -5.48
N ASP A 890 -23.66 34.03 -4.83
CA ASP A 890 -23.56 32.72 -5.50
C ASP A 890 -24.05 31.57 -4.60
N SER A 891 -24.42 30.43 -5.19
CA SER A 891 -24.78 29.23 -4.43
C SER A 891 -24.52 27.90 -5.16
N TRP A 892 -24.15 26.86 -4.39
CA TRP A 892 -23.77 25.53 -4.89
C TRP A 892 -24.43 24.39 -4.10
N TYR A 893 -24.64 23.24 -4.75
CA TYR A 893 -25.26 22.05 -4.17
C TYR A 893 -24.32 20.84 -4.16
N PHE A 894 -24.36 20.06 -3.08
CA PHE A 894 -23.60 18.80 -2.94
C PHE A 894 -24.49 17.63 -2.50
N ALA A 895 -24.16 16.40 -2.91
CA ALA A 895 -24.79 15.16 -2.45
C ALA A 895 -23.74 14.20 -1.85
N GLU A 896 -23.98 13.71 -0.64
CA GLU A 896 -23.02 12.91 0.14
C GLU A 896 -22.95 11.46 -0.39
N GLY A 897 -21.74 10.94 -0.64
CA GLY A 897 -21.51 9.53 -1.02
C GLY A 897 -21.25 9.20 -2.50
N GLN A 898 -20.93 10.19 -3.35
CA GLN A 898 -20.48 9.96 -4.73
C GLN A 898 -19.04 10.52 -4.92
N PRO A 899 -18.13 9.83 -5.63
CA PRO A 899 -16.85 10.42 -6.01
C PRO A 899 -17.07 11.62 -6.93
N PHE A 900 -16.10 12.55 -6.96
CA PHE A 900 -16.12 13.74 -7.82
C PHE A 900 -16.46 13.36 -9.27
N VAL A 901 -17.67 13.69 -9.72
CA VAL A 901 -18.03 13.69 -11.14
C VAL A 901 -18.22 15.15 -11.51
N ASN A 902 -17.42 15.65 -12.45
CA ASN A 902 -17.64 16.95 -13.07
C ASN A 902 -19.10 17.01 -13.55
N MET A 903 -19.91 17.83 -12.89
CA MET A 903 -21.28 18.11 -13.27
C MET A 903 -21.25 19.14 -14.40
N LEU A 904 -21.77 18.77 -15.57
CA LEU A 904 -22.03 19.71 -16.66
C LEU A 904 -23.51 19.68 -17.02
N ALA A 905 -24.08 20.87 -17.16
CA ALA A 905 -25.41 21.06 -17.70
C ALA A 905 -25.46 20.65 -19.18
N ALA A 906 -26.63 20.23 -19.65
CA ALA A 906 -26.84 19.62 -20.96
C ALA A 906 -26.49 20.54 -22.15
N ASP A 907 -26.41 21.85 -21.93
CA ASP A 907 -26.08 22.86 -22.94
C ASP A 907 -24.56 23.07 -23.15
N ARG A 908 -23.69 22.42 -22.36
CA ARG A 908 -22.23 22.59 -22.44
C ARG A 908 -21.42 21.34 -22.84
N ILE A 909 -22.10 20.23 -23.16
CA ILE A 909 -21.42 19.00 -23.62
C ILE A 909 -20.64 19.22 -24.93
N ASP A 910 -21.13 20.08 -25.81
CA ASP A 910 -20.46 20.37 -27.08
C ASP A 910 -19.21 21.27 -26.88
N GLU A 911 -19.16 22.10 -25.83
CA GLU A 911 -17.97 22.88 -25.44
C GLU A 911 -16.85 21.98 -24.88
N LEU A 912 -17.20 20.97 -24.07
CA LEU A 912 -16.22 20.05 -23.46
C LEU A 912 -15.52 19.15 -24.49
N ILE A 913 -16.24 18.78 -25.57
CA ILE A 913 -15.68 17.99 -26.66
C ILE A 913 -14.78 18.85 -27.56
N ALA A 914 -14.98 20.16 -27.58
CA ALA A 914 -14.25 21.12 -28.41
C ALA A 914 -13.02 21.75 -27.71
N ASP A 915 -12.94 21.73 -26.38
CA ASP A 915 -11.82 22.31 -25.63
C ASP A 915 -10.52 21.48 -25.80
N PRO A 916 -9.43 22.07 -26.33
CA PRO A 916 -8.14 21.41 -26.52
C PRO A 916 -7.48 20.95 -25.21
N ASP A 917 -7.72 21.66 -24.09
CA ASP A 917 -6.92 21.54 -22.85
C ASP A 917 -7.52 20.55 -21.82
N THR A 918 -8.78 20.15 -21.97
CA THR A 918 -9.44 19.22 -21.03
C THR A 918 -8.91 17.77 -21.13
N PHE A 919 -8.14 17.47 -22.18
CA PHE A 919 -7.61 16.14 -22.48
C PHE A 919 -6.08 16.12 -22.57
N ASP A 920 -5.42 16.92 -21.73
CA ASP A 920 -3.96 16.95 -21.59
C ASP A 920 -3.44 15.60 -21.03
N PRO A 921 -2.63 14.84 -21.78
CA PRO A 921 -2.02 13.59 -21.29
C PRO A 921 -1.07 13.79 -20.10
N ALA A 922 -0.67 15.04 -19.78
CA ALA A 922 0.13 15.35 -18.59
C ALA A 922 -0.69 15.38 -17.29
N ASN A 923 -2.03 15.38 -17.37
CA ASN A 923 -2.91 15.35 -16.19
C ASN A 923 -4.13 14.46 -16.44
N PRO A 924 -3.97 13.11 -16.44
CA PRO A 924 -5.10 12.22 -16.61
C PRO A 924 -6.00 12.35 -15.39
N SER A 925 -7.13 13.03 -15.55
CA SER A 925 -8.30 12.79 -14.73
C SER A 925 -8.52 11.28 -14.59
N ASN A 926 -9.02 10.82 -13.44
CA ASN A 926 -9.07 9.44 -12.91
C ASN A 926 -9.75 8.34 -13.79
N PHE A 927 -9.73 8.47 -15.11
CA PHE A 927 -10.19 7.47 -16.05
C PHE A 927 -9.23 6.28 -16.10
N GLU A 928 -9.82 5.10 -16.24
CA GLU A 928 -9.07 3.90 -16.58
C GLU A 928 -8.37 4.10 -17.95
N PRO A 929 -7.09 3.71 -18.12
CA PRO A 929 -6.31 4.04 -19.33
C PRO A 929 -6.97 3.63 -20.65
N ARG A 930 -7.66 2.48 -20.65
CA ARG A 930 -8.40 1.96 -21.81
C ARG A 930 -9.61 2.82 -22.18
N ILE A 931 -10.26 3.45 -21.20
CA ILE A 931 -11.38 4.37 -21.43
C ILE A 931 -10.86 5.69 -21.99
N PHE A 932 -9.73 6.18 -21.47
CA PHE A 932 -9.10 7.41 -21.95
C PHE A 932 -8.66 7.30 -23.42
N GLU A 933 -8.04 6.19 -23.82
CA GLU A 933 -7.66 5.93 -25.23
C GLU A 933 -8.87 5.94 -26.18
N VAL A 934 -10.00 5.37 -25.73
CA VAL A 934 -11.23 5.34 -26.52
C VAL A 934 -11.83 6.74 -26.65
N LEU A 935 -11.86 7.51 -25.57
CA LEU A 935 -12.36 8.89 -25.60
C LEU A 935 -11.49 9.79 -26.51
N GLN A 936 -10.17 9.64 -26.46
CA GLN A 936 -9.25 10.33 -27.37
C GLN A 936 -9.48 9.93 -28.83
N ARG A 937 -9.69 8.63 -29.09
CA ARG A 937 -9.94 8.10 -30.44
C ARG A 937 -11.21 8.66 -31.08
N PHE A 938 -12.23 8.97 -30.30
CA PHE A 938 -13.51 9.50 -30.77
C PHE A 938 -13.74 10.98 -30.39
N ARG A 939 -12.66 11.71 -30.11
CA ARG A 939 -12.73 13.16 -29.83
C ARG A 939 -13.37 13.90 -31.00
N GLY A 940 -14.43 14.66 -30.74
CA GLY A 940 -15.21 15.34 -31.78
C GLY A 940 -16.19 14.45 -32.56
N ASP A 941 -16.27 13.14 -32.27
CA ASP A 941 -17.16 12.19 -32.96
C ASP A 941 -18.07 11.41 -31.98
N PRO A 942 -19.11 12.05 -31.43
CA PRO A 942 -20.05 11.42 -30.50
C PRO A 942 -20.86 10.27 -31.15
N ALA A 943 -20.99 10.24 -32.48
CA ALA A 943 -21.68 9.18 -33.20
C ALA A 943 -20.80 7.91 -33.32
N GLY A 944 -19.51 8.10 -33.60
CA GLY A 944 -18.50 7.04 -33.60
C GLY A 944 -18.35 6.39 -32.23
N LEU A 945 -18.30 7.19 -31.15
CA LEU A 945 -18.22 6.69 -29.77
C LEU A 945 -19.43 5.82 -29.40
N LYS A 946 -20.65 6.27 -29.73
CA LYS A 946 -21.89 5.49 -29.51
C LYS A 946 -21.88 4.17 -30.29
N THR A 947 -21.37 4.19 -31.52
CA THR A 947 -21.28 2.99 -32.36
C THR A 947 -20.24 2.00 -31.84
N TRP A 948 -19.12 2.50 -31.34
CA TRP A 948 -18.08 1.69 -30.72
C TRP A 948 -18.58 1.02 -29.44
N ALA A 949 -19.25 1.76 -28.54
CA ALA A 949 -19.77 1.21 -27.28
C ALA A 949 -20.83 0.12 -27.51
N ARG A 950 -21.67 0.24 -28.54
CA ARG A 950 -22.63 -0.83 -28.92
C ARG A 950 -21.97 -2.16 -29.31
N ARG A 951 -20.69 -2.13 -29.72
CA ARG A 951 -19.92 -3.33 -30.11
C ARG A 951 -19.07 -3.89 -28.96
N HIS A 952 -19.03 -3.21 -27.81
CA HIS A 952 -18.22 -3.57 -26.65
C HIS A 952 -19.14 -3.69 -25.43
N PRO A 953 -19.76 -4.86 -25.20
CA PRO A 953 -20.79 -5.05 -24.17
C PRO A 953 -20.27 -4.92 -22.73
N ASP A 954 -18.95 -4.92 -22.55
CA ASP A 954 -18.24 -4.59 -21.31
C ASP A 954 -18.28 -3.09 -20.97
N VAL A 955 -18.70 -2.22 -21.90
CA VAL A 955 -18.76 -0.77 -21.72
C VAL A 955 -20.20 -0.27 -21.83
N ARG A 956 -20.68 0.43 -20.79
CA ARG A 956 -22.02 1.05 -20.77
C ARG A 956 -21.90 2.57 -20.80
N LEU A 957 -22.49 3.20 -21.81
CA LEU A 957 -22.68 4.66 -21.86
C LEU A 957 -24.04 5.01 -21.25
N TYR A 958 -24.05 5.76 -20.16
CA TYR A 958 -25.28 6.28 -19.56
C TYR A 958 -25.52 7.71 -20.05
N LYS A 959 -26.74 7.99 -20.50
CA LYS A 959 -27.24 9.35 -20.73
C LYS A 959 -28.11 9.71 -19.53
N GLN A 960 -27.71 10.71 -18.74
CA GLN A 960 -28.56 11.22 -17.68
C GLN A 960 -29.40 12.37 -18.24
N GLU A 961 -30.70 12.13 -18.43
CA GLU A 961 -31.66 13.20 -18.71
C GLU A 961 -32.21 13.70 -17.37
N THR A 962 -31.73 14.86 -16.91
CA THR A 962 -32.39 15.56 -15.80
C THR A 962 -33.56 16.35 -16.37
N GLY A 963 -34.79 15.89 -16.09
CA GLY A 963 -35.99 16.68 -16.31
C GLY A 963 -36.07 17.83 -15.31
N ARG A 964 -35.40 18.94 -15.60
CA ARG A 964 -35.75 20.30 -15.20
C ARG A 964 -35.00 21.31 -16.05
#